data_AF-A0A255EG14-F1
#
_entry.id   AF-A0A255EG14-F1
#
_cell.length_a   1.000
_cell.length_b   1.000
_cell.length_c   1.000
_cell.angle_alpha   90.00
_cell.angle_beta   90.00
_cell.angle_gamma   90.00
#
_symmetry.space_group_name_H-M   'P 1'
#
loop_
_entity.id
_entity.type
_entity.pdbx_description
1 polymer ?
#
loop_
_entity_poly.entity_id
_entity_poly.type
_entity_poly.pdbx_seq_one_letter_code
_entity_poly.pdbx_strand_id
1 'polypeptide(L)'
;MTYTSFDRGDQPGGWQVKETTGGLAPGEIEFLRSRVSTQFDSGVELPRFPTAEQISQLPRRLLYAPGQDGAMAYWHAVPAGIDASGRPGNVFAHVITDRAPEQAADPIRPIQRWRSSGWLAPYGPDNVVAATLTSVDPPAPGPFTPENIADFLFEPRTTRIGTLAAVLDACAAALAGGQRVVLAAADTDEAAAWIAAVQWCMSAGAARRFSFSTSERHTTLAEAWRRGVHLACVPPGDLDALARDRSVVVIDAEEPVQLGDLDGQPHRTDHGDEIVVTEWSAIIAELFADPDEVPGVIAQIDALAARVGDIGLEPDWPVAMLVAQGLDPDVVTEARRIMRRSTPAHLRDEAELWALTAQHLREDTGDDVAAAWQAVAEAESGSGWVVSELLGRQYAELALRDPNWLGESGTSKLPSIGAPEEPDADDPLLSIAADALMALPDPAAVAAPGPAGGAAQLRLARCGVRTLELVLLLGLAHDEQVNRLTTQMCERVIIPILMDESTGERLVASLDGQLHQAARSWLWGMLAHRPLGTAAPGTRIPPAVLSWVTPVAEPGTPDPLILTGADRDGRMPPLAAELAWQRVRQPVPDERVMASARFIAVWSALEHREQNRQPAPDPQSHLADLLVEPDWPADRVATLLRRFGPGVPMPWAARSLLGSPFDSALAPLCQVLASTPLGGAVRARQYVARQGWLQHTRADQAAELARALAEAAEQTSDPEQAMEPGVATQYGLLLTLALLAGEDVPTSWFGLVAEADVSASDLSDLVRWCRRHGTEIPAVATWLLRTEPDSPAAAEDDVLGRFGRAMQVVGEDRRHTRRTLPTALVVELGWQGEVPQRKGEDFGTDLIAMSGRLADEVDTPRSRAGGQRGVEKFLKGWVRKNRPKVGIADRITNVWGRGTERSR
;
A
#
# COMPACT_ATOMS: atom_id res chain seq x y z
N MET A 1 2.98 -25.86 38.39
CA MET A 1 4.25 -25.62 39.12
C MET A 1 3.96 -25.44 40.59
N THR A 2 4.83 -25.91 41.49
CA THR A 2 4.78 -25.60 42.93
C THR A 2 6.02 -24.86 43.39
N TYR A 3 5.86 -23.90 44.31
CA TYR A 3 6.94 -23.07 44.84
C TYR A 3 6.74 -22.85 46.35
N THR A 4 7.77 -23.12 47.15
CA THR A 4 7.72 -23.06 48.62
C THR A 4 9.12 -23.09 49.20
N SER A 5 9.28 -22.73 50.48
CA SER A 5 10.48 -23.08 51.25
C SER A 5 10.39 -24.54 51.70
N PHE A 6 11.39 -25.36 51.33
CA PHE A 6 11.52 -26.75 51.79
C PHE A 6 12.97 -27.25 51.68
N ASP A 7 13.28 -28.36 52.35
CA ASP A 7 14.56 -29.06 52.26
C ASP A 7 14.45 -30.25 51.29
N ARG A 8 15.38 -30.34 50.35
CA ARG A 8 15.42 -31.37 49.30
C ARG A 8 16.34 -32.55 49.67
N GLY A 9 17.02 -32.47 50.82
CA GLY A 9 17.93 -33.48 51.35
C GLY A 9 19.33 -33.47 50.69
N ASP A 10 19.45 -32.96 49.46
CA ASP A 10 20.69 -32.86 48.68
C ASP A 10 21.18 -31.41 48.45
N GLN A 11 20.37 -30.41 48.80
CA GLN A 11 20.67 -28.98 48.69
C GLN A 11 20.22 -28.22 49.95
N PRO A 12 20.90 -27.13 50.34
CA PRO A 12 20.48 -26.33 51.49
C PRO A 12 19.08 -25.77 51.31
N GLY A 13 18.24 -25.88 52.35
CA GLY A 13 16.84 -25.47 52.33
C GLY A 13 16.63 -23.98 52.02
N GLY A 14 15.52 -23.66 51.36
CA GLY A 14 15.15 -22.31 50.97
C GLY A 14 14.02 -22.26 49.94
N TRP A 15 13.67 -21.04 49.51
CA TRP A 15 12.61 -20.78 48.53
C TRP A 15 13.01 -21.23 47.13
N GLN A 16 12.33 -22.25 46.61
CA GLN A 16 12.66 -22.82 45.30
C GLN A 16 11.45 -23.46 44.62
N VAL A 17 11.57 -23.68 43.32
CA VAL A 17 10.60 -24.47 42.56
C VAL A 17 10.72 -25.92 43.02
N LYS A 18 9.63 -26.45 43.61
CA LYS A 18 9.58 -27.82 44.10
C LYS A 18 9.35 -28.80 42.94
N GLU A 19 8.34 -28.53 42.12
CA GLU A 19 7.93 -29.42 41.05
C GLU A 19 7.29 -28.66 39.89
N THR A 20 7.49 -29.18 38.67
CA THR A 20 6.88 -28.68 37.43
C THR A 20 6.34 -29.86 36.62
N THR A 21 5.11 -29.72 36.12
CA THR A 21 4.46 -30.66 35.19
C THR A 21 3.98 -29.87 33.96
N GLY A 22 3.51 -30.56 32.91
CA GLY A 22 2.93 -29.89 31.72
C GLY A 22 3.93 -29.24 30.76
N GLY A 23 5.23 -29.56 30.89
CA GLY A 23 6.27 -29.10 29.96
C GLY A 23 6.43 -27.58 29.95
N LEU A 24 6.55 -26.95 31.13
CA LEU A 24 6.83 -25.52 31.24
C LEU A 24 8.23 -25.21 30.70
N ALA A 25 8.32 -24.22 29.81
CA ALA A 25 9.58 -23.72 29.30
C ALA A 25 10.34 -22.94 30.40
N PRO A 26 11.68 -22.86 30.34
CA PRO A 26 12.48 -22.13 31.33
C PRO A 26 12.04 -20.67 31.52
N GLY A 27 11.67 -19.98 30.45
CA GLY A 27 11.14 -18.61 30.50
C GLY A 27 9.82 -18.50 31.25
N GLU A 28 8.89 -19.43 30.99
CA GLU A 28 7.61 -19.50 31.70
C GLU A 28 7.81 -19.76 33.20
N ILE A 29 8.71 -20.68 33.55
CA ILE A 29 9.03 -20.97 34.96
C ILE A 29 9.57 -19.71 35.65
N GLU A 30 10.48 -18.98 35.02
CA GLU A 30 11.06 -17.77 35.58
C GLU A 30 10.01 -16.66 35.74
N PHE A 31 9.17 -16.46 34.71
CA PHE A 31 8.06 -15.51 34.75
C PHE A 31 7.08 -15.83 35.89
N LEU A 32 6.60 -17.07 35.95
CA LEU A 32 5.62 -17.50 36.96
C LEU A 32 6.21 -17.42 38.38
N ARG A 33 7.48 -17.79 38.54
CA ARG A 33 8.23 -17.71 39.81
C ARG A 33 8.37 -16.27 40.30
N SER A 34 8.68 -15.34 39.42
CA SER A 34 8.88 -13.91 39.78
C SER A 34 7.65 -13.27 40.42
N ARG A 35 6.46 -13.84 40.20
CA ARG A 35 5.17 -13.36 40.70
C ARG A 35 4.64 -14.12 41.92
N VAL A 36 5.36 -15.15 42.40
CA VAL A 36 4.98 -15.86 43.63
C VAL A 36 5.23 -14.98 44.85
N SER A 37 4.22 -14.86 45.72
CA SER A 37 4.41 -14.22 47.02
C SER A 37 5.03 -15.20 48.01
N THR A 38 6.16 -14.83 48.60
CA THR A 38 6.83 -15.60 49.67
C THR A 38 6.38 -15.18 51.07
N GLN A 39 5.46 -14.22 51.15
CA GLN A 39 4.79 -13.78 52.37
C GLN A 39 3.29 -13.76 52.10
N PHE A 40 2.50 -14.19 53.08
CA PHE A 40 1.05 -14.12 53.01
C PHE A 40 0.52 -13.59 54.32
N ASP A 41 0.01 -12.36 54.26
CA ASP A 41 -0.61 -11.66 55.37
C ASP A 41 -2.07 -11.43 55.01
N SER A 42 -2.96 -12.20 55.63
CA SER A 42 -4.41 -12.13 55.44
C SER A 42 -5.09 -11.18 56.44
N GLY A 43 -4.34 -10.53 57.34
CA GLY A 43 -4.89 -9.78 58.46
C GLY A 43 -5.40 -10.65 59.63
N VAL A 44 -5.39 -11.97 59.49
CA VAL A 44 -5.84 -12.92 60.52
C VAL A 44 -4.64 -13.61 61.20
N GLU A 45 -4.63 -13.66 62.54
CA GLU A 45 -3.60 -14.38 63.29
C GLU A 45 -3.79 -15.90 63.16
N LEU A 46 -2.76 -16.60 62.68
CA LEU A 46 -2.80 -18.05 62.47
C LEU A 46 -2.70 -18.80 63.82
N PRO A 47 -3.52 -19.85 64.03
CA PRO A 47 -3.39 -20.70 65.21
C PRO A 47 -2.01 -21.37 65.29
N ARG A 48 -1.41 -21.42 66.49
CA ARG A 48 -0.08 -22.03 66.70
C ARG A 48 -0.04 -23.54 66.43
N PHE A 49 -1.15 -24.24 66.72
CA PHE A 49 -1.30 -25.68 66.51
C PHE A 49 -2.69 -25.96 65.91
N PRO A 50 -2.88 -25.72 64.59
CA PRO A 50 -4.20 -25.85 63.99
C PRO A 50 -4.58 -27.32 63.83
N THR A 51 -5.85 -27.62 64.11
CA THR A 51 -6.48 -28.91 63.78
C THR A 51 -6.67 -29.05 62.27
N ALA A 52 -6.96 -30.26 61.77
CA ALA A 52 -7.21 -30.47 60.34
C ALA A 52 -8.39 -29.62 59.80
N GLU A 53 -9.43 -29.42 60.62
CA GLU A 53 -10.56 -28.54 60.30
C GLU A 53 -10.14 -27.06 60.27
N GLN A 54 -9.31 -26.62 61.22
CA GLN A 54 -8.77 -25.25 61.18
C GLN A 54 -7.83 -25.04 59.98
N ILE A 55 -7.06 -26.06 59.58
CA ILE A 55 -6.19 -26.01 58.40
C ILE A 55 -7.02 -25.83 57.12
N SER A 56 -8.15 -26.54 56.99
CA SER A 56 -8.98 -26.44 55.79
C SER A 56 -9.63 -25.07 55.62
N GLN A 57 -9.83 -24.34 56.73
CA GLN A 57 -10.39 -22.99 56.80
C GLN A 57 -9.35 -21.87 56.82
N LEU A 58 -8.06 -22.18 56.70
CA LEU A 58 -7.05 -21.13 56.62
C LEU A 58 -7.28 -20.24 55.38
N PRO A 59 -6.99 -18.93 55.50
CA PRO A 59 -7.17 -17.99 54.41
C PRO A 59 -6.32 -18.41 53.21
N ARG A 60 -6.82 -18.14 52.01
CA ARG A 60 -6.13 -18.47 50.76
C ARG A 60 -6.06 -17.23 49.89
N ARG A 61 -5.00 -17.11 49.10
CA ARG A 61 -4.92 -16.10 48.06
C ARG A 61 -5.00 -16.79 46.72
N LEU A 62 -6.07 -16.52 45.99
CA LEU A 62 -6.18 -16.86 44.58
C LEU A 62 -6.00 -15.58 43.77
N LEU A 63 -4.91 -15.54 43.01
CA LEU A 63 -4.66 -14.50 42.00
C LEU A 63 -4.89 -15.12 40.63
N TYR A 64 -5.74 -14.49 39.83
CA TYR A 64 -5.90 -14.78 38.41
C TYR A 64 -5.53 -13.53 37.60
N ALA A 65 -4.51 -13.63 36.75
CA ALA A 65 -3.95 -12.47 36.04
C ALA A 65 -3.23 -12.88 34.74
N PRO A 66 -2.91 -11.92 33.85
CA PRO A 66 -2.18 -12.17 32.63
C PRO A 66 -0.81 -12.82 32.87
N GLY A 67 -0.57 -13.86 32.09
CA GLY A 67 0.66 -14.62 31.98
C GLY A 67 1.63 -14.02 30.95
N GLN A 68 2.54 -14.85 30.46
CA GLN A 68 3.45 -14.49 29.37
C GLN A 68 2.76 -14.76 28.01
N ASP A 69 3.06 -13.96 26.98
CA ASP A 69 2.66 -14.22 25.59
C ASP A 69 1.13 -14.41 25.39
N GLY A 70 0.30 -13.65 26.10
CA GLY A 70 -1.17 -13.71 26.00
C GLY A 70 -1.82 -14.85 26.80
N ALA A 71 -1.03 -15.65 27.52
CA ALA A 71 -1.54 -16.64 28.46
C ALA A 71 -2.27 -15.99 29.65
N MET A 72 -3.08 -16.78 30.35
CA MET A 72 -3.61 -16.44 31.68
C MET A 72 -3.03 -17.38 32.73
N ALA A 73 -2.91 -16.94 33.98
CA ALA A 73 -2.32 -17.77 35.02
C ALA A 73 -3.00 -17.60 36.38
N TYR A 74 -2.98 -18.69 37.15
CA TYR A 74 -3.45 -18.77 38.52
C TYR A 74 -2.25 -18.88 39.46
N TRP A 75 -2.23 -18.07 40.51
CA TRP A 75 -1.35 -18.25 41.66
C TRP A 75 -2.20 -18.48 42.90
N HIS A 76 -2.30 -19.75 43.32
CA HIS A 76 -2.96 -20.14 44.56
C HIS A 76 -1.92 -20.27 45.67
N ALA A 77 -1.93 -19.35 46.64
CA ALA A 77 -1.01 -19.32 47.76
C ALA A 77 -1.76 -19.58 49.07
N VAL A 78 -1.17 -20.43 49.93
CA VAL A 78 -1.72 -20.77 51.25
C VAL A 78 -0.64 -20.75 52.34
N PRO A 79 -1.00 -20.51 53.61
CA PRO A 79 -0.11 -20.76 54.74
C PRO A 79 0.32 -22.22 54.79
N ALA A 80 1.63 -22.45 54.93
CA ALA A 80 2.23 -23.78 55.00
C ALA A 80 2.86 -24.10 56.36
N GLY A 81 2.68 -23.22 57.35
CA GLY A 81 3.19 -23.40 58.71
C GLY A 81 4.67 -23.04 58.86
N ILE A 82 5.42 -23.85 59.62
CA ILE A 82 6.87 -23.70 59.76
C ILE A 82 7.60 -24.31 58.55
N ASP A 83 8.68 -23.67 58.12
CA ASP A 83 9.57 -24.25 57.12
C ASP A 83 10.48 -25.34 57.71
N ALA A 84 11.27 -26.01 56.85
CA ALA A 84 12.19 -27.06 57.27
C ALA A 84 13.30 -26.58 58.25
N SER A 85 13.54 -25.27 58.33
CA SER A 85 14.47 -24.66 59.29
C SER A 85 13.81 -24.22 60.61
N GLY A 86 12.50 -24.46 60.75
CA GLY A 86 11.71 -24.09 61.92
C GLY A 86 11.24 -22.62 61.92
N ARG A 87 11.41 -21.88 60.82
CA ARG A 87 10.94 -20.48 60.72
C ARG A 87 9.44 -20.47 60.43
N PRO A 88 8.64 -19.69 61.19
CA PRO A 88 7.20 -19.54 60.91
C PRO A 88 6.98 -18.70 59.63
N GLY A 89 5.76 -18.78 59.09
CA GLY A 89 5.34 -17.96 57.95
C GLY A 89 5.71 -18.53 56.58
N ASN A 90 5.88 -19.84 56.47
CA ASN A 90 6.05 -20.50 55.17
C ASN A 90 4.75 -20.40 54.35
N VAL A 91 4.89 -20.26 53.03
CA VAL A 91 3.78 -20.15 52.07
C VAL A 91 3.99 -21.18 50.98
N PHE A 92 2.94 -21.93 50.65
CA PHE A 92 2.95 -22.86 49.54
C PHE A 92 2.18 -22.27 48.37
N ALA A 93 2.83 -22.12 47.21
CA ALA A 93 2.20 -21.66 45.99
C ALA A 93 2.00 -22.81 45.00
N HIS A 94 0.77 -23.01 44.54
CA HIS A 94 0.41 -23.84 43.39
C HIS A 94 0.05 -22.91 42.22
N VAL A 95 0.84 -22.96 41.15
CA VAL A 95 0.74 -22.07 39.99
C VAL A 95 0.39 -22.84 38.73
N ILE A 96 -0.60 -22.35 37.98
CA ILE A 96 -1.08 -22.92 36.71
C ILE A 96 -1.04 -21.82 35.66
N THR A 97 -0.61 -22.17 34.44
CA THR A 97 -0.67 -21.28 33.28
C THR A 97 -1.55 -21.93 32.22
N ASP A 98 -2.47 -21.15 31.68
CA ASP A 98 -3.32 -21.47 30.54
C ASP A 98 -2.78 -20.73 29.33
N ARG A 99 -2.21 -21.47 28.38
CA ARG A 99 -1.58 -20.94 27.16
C ARG A 99 -2.59 -20.56 26.09
N ALA A 100 -3.85 -20.99 26.24
CA ALA A 100 -4.89 -20.81 25.24
C ALA A 100 -6.21 -20.38 25.88
N PRO A 101 -6.23 -19.26 26.63
CA PRO A 101 -7.41 -18.84 27.40
C PRO A 101 -8.63 -18.53 26.51
N GLU A 102 -8.42 -18.26 25.23
CA GLU A 102 -9.45 -17.93 24.22
C GLU A 102 -9.92 -19.13 23.38
N GLN A 103 -9.30 -20.31 23.50
CA GLN A 103 -9.80 -21.49 22.80
C GLN A 103 -11.09 -22.00 23.47
N ALA A 104 -12.00 -22.58 22.67
CA ALA A 104 -13.26 -23.17 23.11
C ALA A 104 -13.00 -24.32 24.10
N ALA A 105 -12.82 -23.97 25.36
CA ALA A 105 -12.30 -24.87 26.39
C ALA A 105 -12.76 -24.36 27.75
N ASP A 106 -13.55 -25.17 28.45
CA ASP A 106 -13.94 -25.04 29.86
C ASP A 106 -15.00 -23.97 30.25
N PRO A 107 -16.30 -24.33 30.46
CA PRO A 107 -17.34 -23.38 30.89
C PRO A 107 -17.13 -22.82 32.31
N ILE A 108 -16.03 -23.18 32.97
CA ILE A 108 -15.73 -22.77 34.34
C ILE A 108 -15.09 -21.37 34.35
N ARG A 109 -15.75 -20.44 35.04
CA ARG A 109 -15.23 -19.10 35.37
C ARG A 109 -14.01 -19.22 36.30
N PRO A 110 -12.98 -18.37 36.15
CA PRO A 110 -11.74 -18.51 36.92
C PRO A 110 -11.93 -18.58 38.44
N ILE A 111 -12.85 -17.79 39.02
CA ILE A 111 -13.12 -17.79 40.46
C ILE A 111 -13.81 -19.07 40.95
N GLN A 112 -14.50 -19.81 40.09
CA GLN A 112 -15.12 -21.09 40.48
C GLN A 112 -14.07 -22.11 40.91
N ARG A 113 -12.79 -21.93 40.60
CA ARG A 113 -11.70 -22.78 41.12
C ARG A 113 -11.36 -22.48 42.58
N TRP A 114 -11.90 -21.42 43.17
CA TRP A 114 -11.75 -21.13 44.59
C TRP A 114 -12.06 -22.36 45.43
N ARG A 115 -11.20 -22.67 46.42
CA ARG A 115 -11.34 -23.85 47.29
C ARG A 115 -11.52 -25.21 46.60
N SER A 116 -11.21 -25.33 45.30
CA SER A 116 -11.16 -26.63 44.62
C SER A 116 -10.25 -27.63 45.35
N SER A 117 -10.65 -28.89 45.41
CA SER A 117 -9.85 -29.98 45.98
C SER A 117 -8.60 -30.30 45.14
N GLY A 118 -8.54 -29.82 43.89
CA GLY A 118 -7.34 -29.92 43.05
C GLY A 118 -6.21 -28.97 43.43
N TRP A 119 -6.48 -27.96 44.27
CA TRP A 119 -5.42 -27.10 44.80
C TRP A 119 -4.64 -27.80 45.90
N LEU A 120 -3.30 -27.69 45.83
CA LEU A 120 -2.43 -28.18 46.89
C LEU A 120 -2.41 -27.15 48.02
N ALA A 121 -2.74 -27.60 49.22
CA ALA A 121 -2.68 -26.81 50.44
C ALA A 121 -2.01 -27.57 51.60
N PRO A 122 -0.73 -27.99 51.45
CA PRO A 122 -0.03 -28.70 52.51
C PRO A 122 0.27 -27.77 53.69
N TYR A 123 0.16 -28.31 54.91
CA TYR A 123 0.51 -27.59 56.14
C TYR A 123 1.51 -28.40 56.96
N GLY A 124 2.65 -27.77 57.29
CA GLY A 124 3.77 -28.39 58.00
C GLY A 124 4.82 -29.02 57.08
N PRO A 125 6.08 -29.15 57.55
CA PRO A 125 7.23 -29.51 56.72
C PRO A 125 7.08 -30.88 56.03
N ASP A 126 6.57 -31.90 56.73
CA ASP A 126 6.40 -33.25 56.17
C ASP A 126 5.37 -33.28 55.03
N ASN A 127 4.23 -32.59 55.21
CA ASN A 127 3.19 -32.48 54.20
C ASN A 127 3.65 -31.65 53.00
N VAL A 128 4.45 -30.60 53.22
CA VAL A 128 5.03 -29.80 52.15
C VAL A 128 5.96 -30.64 51.28
N VAL A 129 6.80 -31.49 51.88
CA VAL A 129 7.68 -32.42 51.15
C VAL A 129 6.86 -33.43 50.35
N ALA A 130 5.81 -34.01 50.98
CA ALA A 130 4.96 -35.03 50.38
C ALA A 130 4.03 -34.53 49.25
N ALA A 131 3.73 -33.23 49.18
CA ALA A 131 2.79 -32.68 48.20
C ALA A 131 3.32 -32.74 46.76
N THR A 132 2.70 -33.53 45.88
CA THR A 132 3.13 -33.69 44.48
C THR A 132 2.09 -33.20 43.49
N LEU A 133 2.55 -32.79 42.30
CA LEU A 133 1.68 -32.45 41.16
C LEU A 133 1.24 -33.74 40.46
N THR A 134 -0.05 -34.06 40.54
CA THR A 134 -0.61 -35.32 40.00
C THR A 134 -1.34 -35.17 38.68
N SER A 135 -1.65 -33.93 38.25
CA SER A 135 -2.33 -33.65 36.99
C SER A 135 -1.74 -32.43 36.29
N VAL A 136 -1.95 -32.35 34.99
CA VAL A 136 -1.73 -31.17 34.14
C VAL A 136 -3.03 -30.41 33.86
N ASP A 137 -4.18 -31.01 34.18
CA ASP A 137 -5.49 -30.39 34.02
C ASP A 137 -5.74 -29.34 35.11
N PRO A 138 -6.47 -28.27 34.80
CA PRO A 138 -6.86 -27.29 35.81
C PRO A 138 -7.77 -27.92 36.89
N PRO A 139 -7.73 -27.41 38.14
CA PRO A 139 -8.61 -27.86 39.20
C PRO A 139 -10.08 -27.74 38.81
N ALA A 140 -10.86 -28.78 39.13
CA ALA A 140 -12.32 -28.79 39.00
C ALA A 140 -12.96 -27.63 39.78
N PRO A 141 -14.23 -27.28 39.54
CA PRO A 141 -14.92 -26.26 40.32
C PRO A 141 -14.93 -26.59 41.82
N GLY A 142 -14.84 -25.56 42.64
CA GLY A 142 -15.04 -25.59 44.09
C GLY A 142 -16.50 -25.31 44.45
N PRO A 143 -16.77 -24.55 45.54
CA PRO A 143 -18.10 -24.49 46.15
C PRO A 143 -19.07 -23.49 45.51
N PHE A 144 -18.61 -22.63 44.59
CA PHE A 144 -19.46 -21.61 44.00
C PHE A 144 -20.32 -22.16 42.87
N THR A 145 -21.63 -22.19 43.14
CA THR A 145 -22.69 -22.46 42.17
C THR A 145 -23.59 -21.23 42.05
N PRO A 146 -24.39 -21.11 40.97
CA PRO A 146 -25.36 -20.02 40.84
C PRO A 146 -26.29 -19.89 42.05
N GLU A 147 -26.74 -21.00 42.63
CA GLU A 147 -27.65 -21.03 43.78
C GLU A 147 -27.01 -20.44 45.03
N ASN A 148 -25.78 -20.86 45.37
CA ASN A 148 -25.10 -20.36 46.57
C ASN A 148 -24.72 -18.87 46.43
N ILE A 149 -24.54 -18.38 45.19
CA ILE A 149 -24.30 -16.96 44.94
C ILE A 149 -25.60 -16.15 45.05
N ALA A 150 -26.74 -16.69 44.61
CA ALA A 150 -28.03 -16.10 44.90
C ALA A 150 -28.26 -16.02 46.42
N ASP A 151 -28.04 -17.11 47.17
CA ASP A 151 -28.14 -17.11 48.63
C ASP A 151 -27.25 -16.04 49.29
N PHE A 152 -26.02 -15.86 48.77
CA PHE A 152 -25.11 -14.81 49.22
C PHE A 152 -25.67 -13.40 48.94
N LEU A 153 -26.13 -13.13 47.72
CA LEU A 153 -26.63 -11.80 47.33
C LEU A 153 -27.91 -11.39 48.07
N PHE A 154 -28.74 -12.35 48.47
CA PHE A 154 -30.02 -12.12 49.13
C PHE A 154 -30.00 -12.44 50.63
N GLU A 155 -28.83 -12.51 51.25
CA GLU A 155 -28.71 -12.77 52.69
C GLU A 155 -29.55 -11.75 53.49
N PRO A 156 -30.45 -12.22 54.38
CA PRO A 156 -31.38 -11.33 55.07
C PRO A 156 -30.66 -10.22 55.84
N ARG A 157 -31.20 -8.98 55.75
CA ARG A 157 -30.70 -7.78 56.44
C ARG A 157 -29.39 -7.20 55.88
N THR A 158 -28.96 -7.63 54.70
CA THR A 158 -27.88 -7.01 53.94
C THR A 158 -28.43 -6.34 52.66
N THR A 159 -27.71 -5.38 52.10
CA THR A 159 -28.07 -4.69 50.84
C THR A 159 -27.08 -5.02 49.72
N ARG A 160 -26.76 -6.31 49.55
CA ARG A 160 -25.68 -6.76 48.66
C ARG A 160 -25.95 -6.54 47.17
N ILE A 161 -27.21 -6.52 46.72
CA ILE A 161 -27.54 -6.20 45.32
C ILE A 161 -27.10 -4.77 44.94
N GLY A 162 -27.32 -3.80 45.84
CA GLY A 162 -26.85 -2.43 45.61
C GLY A 162 -25.32 -2.34 45.55
N THR A 163 -24.63 -3.00 46.47
CA THR A 163 -23.16 -3.09 46.43
C THR A 163 -22.67 -3.80 45.18
N LEU A 164 -23.34 -4.87 44.73
CA LEU A 164 -23.03 -5.55 43.47
C LEU A 164 -23.12 -4.59 42.29
N ALA A 165 -24.19 -3.80 42.17
CA ALA A 165 -24.36 -2.83 41.09
C ALA A 165 -23.16 -1.86 41.01
N ALA A 166 -22.74 -1.30 42.15
CA ALA A 166 -21.58 -0.42 42.22
C ALA A 166 -20.25 -1.13 41.88
N VAL A 167 -20.08 -2.37 42.33
CA VAL A 167 -18.89 -3.18 42.00
C VAL A 167 -18.85 -3.50 40.50
N LEU A 168 -19.98 -3.83 39.87
CA LEU A 168 -20.08 -4.10 38.43
C LEU A 168 -19.67 -2.89 37.61
N ASP A 169 -20.20 -1.71 37.94
CA ASP A 169 -19.88 -0.46 37.25
C ASP A 169 -18.41 -0.05 37.40
N ALA A 170 -17.86 -0.19 38.62
CA ALA A 170 -16.44 0.05 38.85
C ALA A 170 -15.57 -0.96 38.07
N CYS A 171 -16.00 -2.22 37.97
CA CYS A 171 -15.31 -3.24 37.18
C CYS A 171 -15.42 -2.99 35.67
N ALA A 172 -16.55 -2.48 35.17
CA ALA A 172 -16.71 -2.07 33.77
C ALA A 172 -15.71 -0.96 33.42
N ALA A 173 -15.59 0.06 34.28
CA ALA A 173 -14.58 1.10 34.13
C ALA A 173 -13.15 0.53 34.14
N ALA A 174 -12.85 -0.41 35.05
CA ALA A 174 -11.54 -1.06 35.11
C ALA A 174 -11.21 -1.85 33.83
N LEU A 175 -12.18 -2.60 33.28
CA LEU A 175 -12.04 -3.34 32.03
C LEU A 175 -11.81 -2.42 30.82
N ALA A 176 -12.45 -1.25 30.81
CA ALA A 176 -12.22 -0.20 29.82
C ALA A 176 -10.89 0.56 29.99
N GLY A 177 -10.04 0.17 30.95
CA GLY A 177 -8.74 0.79 31.23
C GLY A 177 -8.76 1.96 32.22
N GLY A 178 -9.89 2.19 32.88
CA GLY A 178 -10.06 3.17 33.95
C GLY A 178 -9.47 2.74 35.30
N GLN A 179 -9.98 3.35 36.38
CA GLN A 179 -9.53 3.10 37.75
C GLN A 179 -9.70 1.61 38.14
N ARG A 180 -8.77 1.11 38.95
CA ARG A 180 -8.84 -0.27 39.50
C ARG A 180 -9.72 -0.29 40.74
N VAL A 181 -10.28 -1.46 41.04
CA VAL A 181 -11.24 -1.63 42.13
C VAL A 181 -10.56 -2.30 43.32
N VAL A 182 -10.67 -1.67 44.49
CA VAL A 182 -10.33 -2.26 45.77
C VAL A 182 -11.62 -2.56 46.51
N LEU A 183 -11.82 -3.83 46.87
CA LEU A 183 -12.95 -4.27 47.66
C LEU A 183 -12.46 -4.69 49.05
N ALA A 184 -12.90 -4.00 50.10
CA ALA A 184 -12.70 -4.48 51.47
C ALA A 184 -13.75 -5.56 51.77
N ALA A 185 -13.27 -6.74 52.19
CA ALA A 185 -14.11 -7.87 52.56
C ALA A 185 -13.63 -8.43 53.90
N ALA A 186 -14.55 -8.92 54.72
CA ALA A 186 -14.27 -9.38 56.09
C ALA A 186 -13.23 -10.52 56.10
N ASP A 187 -13.29 -11.41 55.11
CA ASP A 187 -12.31 -12.47 54.90
C ASP A 187 -12.14 -12.87 53.42
N THR A 188 -11.26 -13.83 53.16
CA THR A 188 -10.94 -14.28 51.80
C THR A 188 -12.06 -15.07 51.12
N ASP A 189 -13.01 -15.63 51.89
CA ASP A 189 -14.16 -16.35 51.34
C ASP A 189 -15.25 -15.38 50.89
N GLU A 190 -15.53 -14.33 51.67
CA GLU A 190 -16.41 -13.24 51.26
C GLU A 190 -15.84 -12.51 50.03
N ALA A 191 -14.53 -12.23 50.02
CA ALA A 191 -13.84 -11.68 48.86
C ALA A 191 -14.06 -12.54 47.60
N ALA A 192 -13.93 -13.86 47.75
CA ALA A 192 -14.14 -14.80 46.64
C ALA A 192 -15.61 -14.88 46.21
N ALA A 193 -16.57 -14.75 47.13
CA ALA A 193 -18.00 -14.72 46.84
C ALA A 193 -18.40 -13.46 46.03
N TRP A 194 -17.84 -12.29 46.37
CA TRP A 194 -18.04 -11.06 45.58
C TRP A 194 -17.46 -11.16 44.17
N ILE A 195 -16.23 -11.68 44.03
CA ILE A 195 -15.64 -11.91 42.72
C ILE A 195 -16.48 -12.92 41.91
N ALA A 196 -17.04 -13.94 42.57
CA ALA A 196 -17.96 -14.88 41.93
C ALA A 196 -19.24 -14.19 41.47
N ALA A 197 -19.88 -13.36 42.31
CA ALA A 197 -21.07 -12.60 41.93
C ALA A 197 -20.82 -11.74 40.67
N VAL A 198 -19.68 -11.03 40.61
CA VAL A 198 -19.27 -10.27 39.42
C VAL A 198 -19.10 -11.17 38.19
N GLN A 199 -18.35 -12.28 38.31
CA GLN A 199 -18.10 -13.16 37.16
C GLN A 199 -19.37 -13.87 36.66
N TRP A 200 -20.38 -14.07 37.50
CA TRP A 200 -21.67 -14.65 37.09
C TRP A 200 -22.60 -13.66 36.38
N CYS A 201 -22.34 -12.36 36.46
CA CYS A 201 -23.06 -11.33 35.70
C CYS A 201 -22.54 -11.17 34.25
N MET A 202 -21.62 -12.03 33.83
CA MET A 202 -21.03 -12.10 32.48
C MET A 202 -20.86 -13.56 32.06
N SER A 203 -20.53 -13.81 30.79
CA SER A 203 -20.23 -15.17 30.31
C SER A 203 -18.92 -15.72 30.87
N ALA A 204 -18.74 -17.05 30.81
CA ALA A 204 -17.50 -17.70 31.23
C ALA A 204 -16.27 -17.20 30.45
N GLY A 205 -16.39 -16.98 29.14
CA GLY A 205 -15.34 -16.42 28.29
C GLY A 205 -14.97 -14.98 28.65
N ALA A 206 -15.97 -14.11 28.88
CA ALA A 206 -15.72 -12.75 29.37
C ALA A 206 -15.00 -12.75 30.72
N ALA A 207 -15.39 -13.64 31.63
CA ALA A 207 -14.79 -13.80 32.95
C ALA A 207 -13.29 -14.19 32.92
N ARG A 208 -12.82 -14.83 31.84
CA ARG A 208 -11.38 -15.15 31.67
C ARG A 208 -10.52 -13.93 31.35
N ARG A 209 -11.13 -12.85 30.86
CA ARG A 209 -10.42 -11.57 30.68
C ARG A 209 -10.44 -10.74 31.98
N PHE A 210 -11.29 -11.10 32.94
CA PHE A 210 -11.40 -10.42 34.21
C PHE A 210 -10.40 -10.94 35.25
N SER A 211 -9.29 -10.21 35.40
CA SER A 211 -8.23 -10.50 36.38
C SER A 211 -8.56 -10.00 37.79
N PHE A 212 -8.30 -10.82 38.80
CA PHE A 212 -8.63 -10.52 40.21
C PHE A 212 -7.60 -11.06 41.20
N SER A 213 -7.64 -10.55 42.45
CA SER A 213 -7.03 -11.21 43.60
C SER A 213 -7.95 -11.23 44.82
N THR A 214 -8.11 -12.40 45.44
CA THR A 214 -8.95 -12.58 46.64
C THR A 214 -8.31 -12.04 47.93
N SER A 215 -7.02 -11.69 47.92
CA SER A 215 -6.34 -11.16 49.10
C SER A 215 -5.06 -10.40 48.71
N GLU A 216 -5.03 -9.13 49.06
CA GLU A 216 -3.89 -8.24 49.00
C GLU A 216 -3.85 -7.39 50.28
N ARG A 217 -2.73 -6.68 50.49
CA ARG A 217 -2.61 -5.60 51.47
C ARG A 217 -2.45 -4.28 50.74
N HIS A 218 -2.74 -3.15 51.39
CA HIS A 218 -2.53 -1.82 50.82
C HIS A 218 -1.09 -1.64 50.28
N THR A 219 -0.10 -2.29 50.89
CA THR A 219 1.31 -2.27 50.46
C THR A 219 1.59 -3.12 49.21
N THR A 220 0.75 -4.09 48.87
CA THR A 220 0.93 -4.99 47.71
C THR A 220 0.04 -4.62 46.51
N LEU A 221 -0.93 -3.72 46.68
CA LEU A 221 -1.82 -3.27 45.60
C LEU A 221 -1.07 -2.74 44.37
N ALA A 222 -0.03 -1.92 44.57
CA ALA A 222 0.77 -1.40 43.46
C ALA A 222 1.40 -2.52 42.60
N GLU A 223 1.74 -3.65 43.22
CA GLU A 223 2.24 -4.82 42.50
C GLU A 223 1.11 -5.58 41.79
N ALA A 224 -0.07 -5.71 42.40
CA ALA A 224 -1.25 -6.28 41.76
C ALA A 224 -1.64 -5.50 40.50
N TRP A 225 -1.61 -4.17 40.54
CA TRP A 225 -1.90 -3.31 39.38
C TRP A 225 -0.88 -3.49 38.26
N ARG A 226 0.42 -3.57 38.59
CA ARG A 226 1.47 -3.88 37.60
C ARG A 226 1.28 -5.25 36.94
N ARG A 227 0.62 -6.18 37.63
CA ARG A 227 0.28 -7.51 37.09
C ARG A 227 -0.98 -7.50 36.24
N GLY A 228 -1.71 -6.40 36.15
CA GLY A 228 -2.95 -6.29 35.37
C GLY A 228 -4.20 -6.72 36.12
N VAL A 229 -4.20 -6.72 37.46
CA VAL A 229 -5.41 -7.02 38.24
C VAL A 229 -6.43 -5.89 38.08
N HIS A 230 -7.71 -6.24 37.85
CA HIS A 230 -8.82 -5.29 37.79
C HIS A 230 -9.44 -5.06 39.17
N LEU A 231 -9.68 -6.16 39.90
CA LEU A 231 -10.30 -6.17 41.24
C LEU A 231 -9.39 -6.87 42.25
N ALA A 232 -8.97 -6.16 43.28
CA ALA A 232 -8.19 -6.72 44.39
C ALA A 232 -8.95 -6.56 45.71
N CYS A 233 -9.03 -7.65 46.48
CA CYS A 233 -9.67 -7.61 47.79
C CYS A 233 -8.65 -7.37 48.90
N VAL A 234 -8.99 -6.55 49.89
CA VAL A 234 -8.15 -6.23 51.05
C VAL A 234 -8.92 -6.44 52.36
N PRO A 235 -8.26 -6.67 53.50
CA PRO A 235 -8.92 -6.64 54.80
C PRO A 235 -9.44 -5.23 55.14
N PRO A 236 -10.54 -5.06 55.89
CA PRO A 236 -11.10 -3.75 56.22
C PRO A 236 -10.12 -2.85 56.99
N GLY A 237 -9.22 -3.45 57.78
CA GLY A 237 -8.17 -2.73 58.50
C GLY A 237 -7.16 -1.99 57.62
N ASP A 238 -7.16 -2.20 56.30
CA ASP A 238 -6.31 -1.47 55.35
C ASP A 238 -6.97 -0.22 54.76
N LEU A 239 -8.28 -0.01 54.98
CA LEU A 239 -9.03 1.11 54.39
C LEU A 239 -8.49 2.49 54.79
N ASP A 240 -8.07 2.67 56.05
CA ASP A 240 -7.48 3.92 56.54
C ASP A 240 -6.21 4.31 55.76
N ALA A 241 -5.43 3.31 55.31
CA ALA A 241 -4.23 3.55 54.52
C ALA A 241 -4.57 3.97 53.08
N LEU A 242 -5.78 3.66 52.61
CA LEU A 242 -6.29 3.97 51.28
C LEU A 242 -7.12 5.27 51.25
N ALA A 243 -7.44 5.86 52.41
CA ALA A 243 -8.23 7.09 52.59
C ALA A 243 -7.87 8.28 51.67
N ARG A 244 -6.64 8.30 51.15
CA ARG A 244 -6.09 9.40 50.32
C ARG A 244 -5.75 8.97 48.91
N ASP A 245 -5.89 7.70 48.56
CA ASP A 245 -5.61 7.20 47.23
C ASP A 245 -6.83 7.40 46.33
N ARG A 246 -6.72 8.32 45.37
CA ARG A 246 -7.76 8.61 44.37
C ARG A 246 -7.47 7.94 43.03
N SER A 247 -6.45 7.09 42.94
CA SER A 247 -6.13 6.33 41.74
C SER A 247 -6.92 5.03 41.61
N VAL A 248 -7.64 4.65 42.68
CA VAL A 248 -8.48 3.47 42.78
C VAL A 248 -9.88 3.85 43.23
N VAL A 249 -10.85 2.98 42.97
CA VAL A 249 -12.18 3.03 43.58
C VAL A 249 -12.19 2.09 44.78
N VAL A 250 -12.55 2.58 45.95
CA VAL A 250 -12.62 1.80 47.19
C VAL A 250 -14.07 1.55 47.56
N ILE A 251 -14.43 0.27 47.66
CA ILE A 251 -15.74 -0.20 48.08
C ILE A 251 -15.56 -1.06 49.34
N ASP A 252 -16.31 -0.75 50.39
CA ASP A 252 -16.40 -1.60 51.58
C ASP A 252 -17.65 -2.48 51.47
N ALA A 253 -17.48 -3.79 51.62
CA ALA A 253 -18.59 -4.74 51.54
C ALA A 253 -19.58 -4.63 52.71
N GLU A 254 -19.16 -4.09 53.86
CA GLU A 254 -20.01 -3.94 55.05
C GLU A 254 -20.77 -2.60 55.07
N GLU A 255 -20.27 -1.58 54.39
CA GLU A 255 -20.91 -0.25 54.31
C GLU A 255 -21.88 -0.19 53.12
N PRO A 256 -23.06 0.45 53.27
CA PRO A 256 -23.99 0.62 52.18
C PRO A 256 -23.43 1.58 51.12
N VAL A 257 -23.63 1.26 49.84
CA VAL A 257 -23.36 2.19 48.74
C VAL A 257 -24.60 3.04 48.47
N GLN A 258 -24.42 4.35 48.36
CA GLN A 258 -25.48 5.23 47.86
C GLN A 258 -25.61 5.03 46.35
N LEU A 259 -26.71 4.41 45.92
CA LEU A 259 -26.96 4.15 44.51
C LEU A 259 -27.26 5.43 43.73
N GLY A 260 -26.72 5.47 42.51
CA GLY A 260 -26.97 6.48 41.50
C GLY A 260 -28.00 6.04 40.46
N ASP A 261 -28.20 6.88 39.44
CA ASP A 261 -29.10 6.64 38.31
C ASP A 261 -28.30 6.65 37.00
N LEU A 262 -28.69 5.81 36.05
CA LEU A 262 -28.13 5.85 34.69
C LEU A 262 -28.36 7.22 34.05
N ASP A 263 -27.33 7.78 33.40
CA ASP A 263 -27.28 9.17 32.89
C ASP A 263 -27.52 10.27 33.95
N GLY A 264 -27.52 9.91 35.24
CA GLY A 264 -27.86 10.79 36.36
C GLY A 264 -26.72 10.95 37.35
N GLN A 265 -27.03 10.73 38.63
CA GLN A 265 -26.01 10.77 39.68
C GLN A 265 -25.17 9.49 39.68
N PRO A 266 -23.85 9.57 39.94
CA PRO A 266 -23.04 8.37 40.13
C PRO A 266 -23.39 7.68 41.46
N HIS A 267 -23.05 6.39 41.58
CA HIS A 267 -22.99 5.75 42.90
C HIS A 267 -21.93 6.45 43.75
N ARG A 268 -22.14 6.47 45.06
CA ARG A 268 -21.20 7.05 46.03
C ARG A 268 -20.89 6.06 47.13
N THR A 269 -19.61 5.80 47.34
CA THR A 269 -19.13 4.99 48.47
C THR A 269 -18.95 5.88 49.70
N ASP A 270 -18.94 5.29 50.90
CA ASP A 270 -18.66 6.04 52.14
C ASP A 270 -17.22 6.58 52.20
N HIS A 271 -16.32 6.01 51.41
CA HIS A 271 -14.97 6.55 51.16
C HIS A 271 -14.98 7.84 50.30
N GLY A 272 -16.13 8.19 49.74
CA GLY A 272 -16.37 9.37 48.91
C GLY A 272 -16.02 9.19 47.43
N ASP A 273 -15.83 7.95 46.97
CA ASP A 273 -15.56 7.68 45.55
C ASP A 273 -16.86 7.71 44.75
N GLU A 274 -16.80 8.26 43.55
CA GLU A 274 -17.92 8.34 42.61
C GLU A 274 -17.75 7.29 41.51
N ILE A 275 -18.78 6.47 41.30
CA ILE A 275 -18.80 5.40 40.30
C ILE A 275 -19.93 5.69 39.31
N VAL A 276 -19.59 5.89 38.04
CA VAL A 276 -20.57 6.15 36.98
C VAL A 276 -21.43 4.91 36.78
N VAL A 277 -22.75 5.09 36.80
CA VAL A 277 -23.71 4.00 36.55
C VAL A 277 -23.65 3.57 35.09
N THR A 278 -23.60 2.27 34.82
CA THR A 278 -23.61 1.73 33.45
C THR A 278 -24.89 0.95 33.17
N GLU A 279 -25.16 0.68 31.89
CA GLU A 279 -26.29 -0.16 31.48
C GLU A 279 -26.21 -1.58 32.07
N TRP A 280 -24.99 -2.06 32.35
CA TRP A 280 -24.78 -3.42 32.83
C TRP A 280 -25.34 -3.62 34.24
N SER A 281 -25.04 -2.71 35.17
CA SER A 281 -25.56 -2.81 36.54
C SER A 281 -27.06 -2.54 36.61
N ALA A 282 -27.57 -1.62 35.78
CA ALA A 282 -28.99 -1.31 35.69
C ALA A 282 -29.80 -2.54 35.26
N ILE A 283 -29.36 -3.24 34.20
CA ILE A 283 -30.01 -4.47 33.73
C ILE A 283 -29.90 -5.58 34.78
N ILE A 284 -28.71 -5.80 35.36
CA ILE A 284 -28.52 -6.86 36.37
C ILE A 284 -29.37 -6.62 37.62
N ALA A 285 -29.53 -5.37 38.06
CA ALA A 285 -30.36 -5.04 39.23
C ALA A 285 -31.83 -5.46 39.04
N GLU A 286 -32.37 -5.30 37.83
CA GLU A 286 -33.74 -5.75 37.50
C GLU A 286 -33.81 -7.27 37.32
N LEU A 287 -32.88 -7.86 36.56
CA LEU A 287 -32.88 -9.31 36.32
C LEU A 287 -32.60 -10.13 37.59
N PHE A 288 -31.90 -9.56 38.58
CA PHE A 288 -31.61 -10.18 39.87
C PHE A 288 -32.53 -9.59 40.97
N ALA A 289 -33.81 -9.36 40.66
CA ALA A 289 -34.80 -8.95 41.65
C ALA A 289 -35.30 -10.10 42.55
N ASP A 290 -35.29 -11.34 42.04
CA ASP A 290 -35.75 -12.55 42.75
C ASP A 290 -34.61 -13.59 42.85
N PRO A 291 -34.24 -14.06 44.07
CA PRO A 291 -33.20 -15.08 44.24
C PRO A 291 -33.48 -16.38 43.49
N ASP A 292 -34.74 -16.76 43.32
CA ASP A 292 -35.11 -18.02 42.65
C ASP A 292 -34.87 -17.97 41.13
N GLU A 293 -34.81 -16.77 40.53
CA GLU A 293 -34.63 -16.56 39.09
C GLU A 293 -33.15 -16.44 38.68
N VAL A 294 -32.28 -15.99 39.59
CA VAL A 294 -30.85 -15.75 39.34
C VAL A 294 -30.14 -16.93 38.66
N PRO A 295 -30.26 -18.19 39.13
CA PRO A 295 -29.62 -19.33 38.46
C PRO A 295 -30.08 -19.52 37.01
N GLY A 296 -31.36 -19.25 36.73
CA GLY A 296 -31.94 -19.34 35.39
C GLY A 296 -31.43 -18.27 34.46
N VAL A 297 -31.26 -17.03 34.94
CA VAL A 297 -30.67 -15.92 34.16
C VAL A 297 -29.22 -16.22 33.81
N ILE A 298 -28.43 -16.67 34.79
CA ILE A 298 -27.03 -17.06 34.61
C ILE A 298 -26.89 -18.16 33.53
N ALA A 299 -27.74 -19.20 33.58
CA ALA A 299 -27.72 -20.26 32.58
C ALA A 299 -28.03 -19.74 31.17
N GLN A 300 -28.94 -18.77 31.05
CA GLN A 300 -29.28 -18.14 29.78
C GLN A 300 -28.15 -17.25 29.25
N ILE A 301 -27.43 -16.52 30.11
CA ILE A 301 -26.22 -15.75 29.75
C ILE A 301 -25.20 -16.67 29.07
N ASP A 302 -24.89 -17.80 29.68
CA ASP A 302 -23.91 -18.75 29.16
C ASP A 302 -24.39 -19.45 27.88
N ALA A 303 -25.67 -19.83 27.81
CA ALA A 303 -26.25 -20.44 26.61
C ALA A 303 -26.18 -19.49 25.40
N LEU A 304 -26.43 -18.21 25.62
CA LEU A 304 -26.40 -17.19 24.58
C LEU A 304 -24.97 -16.86 24.14
N ALA A 305 -24.04 -16.71 25.09
CA ALA A 305 -22.63 -16.50 24.79
C ALA A 305 -22.05 -17.65 23.94
N ALA A 306 -22.44 -18.90 24.25
CA ALA A 306 -21.99 -20.07 23.50
C ALA A 306 -22.44 -20.06 22.02
N ARG A 307 -23.61 -19.50 21.70
CA ARG A 307 -24.09 -19.36 20.30
C ARG A 307 -23.17 -18.49 19.45
N VAL A 308 -22.60 -17.45 20.05
CA VAL A 308 -21.66 -16.52 19.37
C VAL A 308 -20.19 -16.84 19.68
N GLY A 309 -19.92 -18.05 20.19
CA GLY A 309 -18.57 -18.59 20.43
C GLY A 309 -17.94 -18.26 21.78
N ASP A 310 -18.44 -17.27 22.52
CA ASP A 310 -17.91 -16.83 23.83
C ASP A 310 -16.41 -16.44 23.84
N ILE A 311 -15.95 -15.83 22.75
CA ILE A 311 -14.55 -15.37 22.60
C ILE A 311 -14.55 -13.84 22.50
N GLY A 312 -13.83 -13.18 23.41
CA GLY A 312 -13.67 -11.73 23.40
C GLY A 312 -14.96 -10.94 23.60
N LEU A 313 -16.02 -11.58 24.12
CA LEU A 313 -17.30 -10.92 24.40
C LEU A 313 -17.16 -9.84 25.47
N GLU A 314 -17.87 -8.74 25.27
CA GLU A 314 -18.05 -7.75 26.33
C GLU A 314 -18.95 -8.32 27.45
N PRO A 315 -18.67 -7.99 28.72
CA PRO A 315 -19.36 -8.61 29.87
C PRO A 315 -20.88 -8.46 29.86
N ASP A 316 -21.36 -7.35 29.31
CA ASP A 316 -22.73 -6.86 29.36
C ASP A 316 -23.58 -7.31 28.16
N TRP A 317 -22.95 -7.67 27.04
CA TRP A 317 -23.64 -8.00 25.79
C TRP A 317 -24.62 -9.18 25.92
N PRO A 318 -24.26 -10.33 26.55
CA PRO A 318 -25.21 -11.43 26.68
C PRO A 318 -26.47 -11.01 27.46
N VAL A 319 -26.31 -10.20 28.50
CA VAL A 319 -27.42 -9.75 29.34
C VAL A 319 -28.35 -8.82 28.55
N ALA A 320 -27.78 -7.89 27.78
CA ALA A 320 -28.53 -7.03 26.88
C ALA A 320 -29.32 -7.84 25.84
N MET A 321 -28.72 -8.89 25.29
CA MET A 321 -29.39 -9.72 24.29
C MET A 321 -30.51 -10.60 24.90
N LEU A 322 -30.44 -11.00 26.17
CA LEU A 322 -31.57 -11.62 26.87
C LEU A 322 -32.76 -10.66 27.03
N VAL A 323 -32.47 -9.41 27.41
CA VAL A 323 -33.48 -8.35 27.48
C VAL A 323 -34.12 -8.11 26.11
N ALA A 324 -33.31 -8.06 25.04
CA ALA A 324 -33.79 -7.96 23.66
C ALA A 324 -34.69 -9.14 23.25
N GLN A 325 -34.45 -10.34 23.77
CA GLN A 325 -35.32 -11.52 23.57
C GLN A 325 -36.64 -11.45 24.35
N GLY A 326 -36.82 -10.42 25.19
CA GLY A 326 -38.05 -10.15 25.93
C GLY A 326 -38.04 -10.64 27.37
N LEU A 327 -36.87 -10.94 27.96
CA LEU A 327 -36.77 -11.36 29.36
C LEU A 327 -37.28 -10.29 30.33
N ASP A 328 -37.00 -9.01 30.05
CA ASP A 328 -37.53 -7.87 30.80
C ASP A 328 -37.69 -6.63 29.90
N PRO A 329 -38.91 -6.17 29.60
CA PRO A 329 -39.12 -5.01 28.74
C PRO A 329 -38.77 -3.67 29.39
N ASP A 330 -38.67 -3.58 30.72
CA ASP A 330 -38.49 -2.30 31.43
C ASP A 330 -37.08 -1.72 31.22
N VAL A 331 -36.10 -2.58 30.90
CA VAL A 331 -34.69 -2.22 30.64
C VAL A 331 -34.26 -2.38 29.17
N VAL A 332 -35.22 -2.42 28.24
CA VAL A 332 -34.93 -2.60 26.81
C VAL A 332 -34.12 -1.45 26.22
N THR A 333 -34.25 -0.23 26.75
CA THR A 333 -33.53 0.94 26.24
C THR A 333 -32.02 0.81 26.53
N GLU A 334 -31.68 0.34 27.72
CA GLU A 334 -30.33 0.07 28.19
C GLU A 334 -29.69 -1.05 27.37
N ALA A 335 -30.44 -2.12 27.11
CA ALA A 335 -29.98 -3.22 26.27
C ALA A 335 -29.62 -2.76 24.85
N ARG A 336 -30.45 -1.92 24.24
CA ARG A 336 -30.17 -1.39 22.89
C ARG A 336 -28.90 -0.53 22.85
N ARG A 337 -28.62 0.25 23.90
CA ARG A 337 -27.35 1.00 24.01
C ARG A 337 -26.14 0.08 24.02
N ILE A 338 -26.20 -1.02 24.78
CA ILE A 338 -25.13 -2.03 24.79
C ILE A 338 -24.95 -2.63 23.40
N MET A 339 -26.04 -3.05 22.74
CA MET A 339 -26.00 -3.65 21.39
C MET A 339 -25.40 -2.69 20.34
N ARG A 340 -25.69 -1.38 20.44
CA ARG A 340 -25.08 -0.34 19.59
C ARG A 340 -23.59 -0.15 19.86
N ARG A 341 -23.18 -0.19 21.14
CA ARG A 341 -21.78 -0.01 21.55
C ARG A 341 -20.92 -1.21 21.15
N SER A 342 -21.43 -2.41 21.40
CA SER A 342 -20.70 -3.66 21.22
C SER A 342 -21.63 -4.74 20.72
N THR A 343 -21.25 -5.38 19.62
CA THR A 343 -21.92 -6.59 19.11
C THR A 343 -20.83 -7.50 18.53
N PRO A 344 -20.82 -8.81 18.89
CA PRO A 344 -19.76 -9.72 18.48
C PRO A 344 -19.80 -10.03 17.00
N ALA A 345 -18.62 -10.22 16.40
CA ALA A 345 -18.44 -10.57 14.99
C ALA A 345 -19.21 -11.86 14.59
N HIS A 346 -19.18 -12.88 15.45
CA HIS A 346 -19.85 -14.16 15.24
C HIS A 346 -21.38 -14.08 15.26
N LEU A 347 -21.97 -12.93 15.61
CA LEU A 347 -23.41 -12.72 15.45
C LEU A 347 -23.86 -12.94 14.00
N ARG A 348 -22.98 -12.65 13.02
CA ARG A 348 -23.26 -12.83 11.59
C ARG A 348 -23.62 -14.28 11.24
N ASP A 349 -23.12 -15.24 11.99
CA ASP A 349 -23.37 -16.66 11.77
C ASP A 349 -24.70 -17.13 12.42
N GLU A 350 -25.33 -16.29 13.25
CA GLU A 350 -26.53 -16.59 14.02
C GLU A 350 -27.74 -15.79 13.50
N ALA A 351 -28.40 -16.31 12.46
CA ALA A 351 -29.48 -15.61 11.72
C ALA A 351 -30.61 -15.05 12.60
N GLU A 352 -31.02 -15.77 13.65
CA GLU A 352 -32.08 -15.33 14.58
C GLU A 352 -31.63 -14.10 15.38
N LEU A 353 -30.43 -14.15 15.97
CA LEU A 353 -29.90 -13.05 16.79
C LEU A 353 -29.51 -11.85 15.92
N TRP A 354 -29.04 -12.11 14.70
CA TRP A 354 -28.82 -11.08 13.68
C TRP A 354 -30.10 -10.31 13.36
N ALA A 355 -31.19 -11.03 13.05
CA ALA A 355 -32.49 -10.42 12.75
C ALA A 355 -33.05 -9.64 13.93
N LEU A 356 -32.93 -10.16 15.16
CA LEU A 356 -33.36 -9.49 16.38
C LEU A 356 -32.55 -8.21 16.63
N THR A 357 -31.23 -8.25 16.43
CA THR A 357 -30.36 -7.07 16.54
C THR A 357 -30.75 -6.01 15.51
N ALA A 358 -30.97 -6.42 14.26
CA ALA A 358 -31.42 -5.54 13.19
C ALA A 358 -32.76 -4.86 13.53
N GLN A 359 -33.71 -5.62 14.11
CA GLN A 359 -35.01 -5.10 14.54
C GLN A 359 -34.85 -4.00 15.61
N HIS A 360 -34.08 -4.25 16.66
CA HIS A 360 -33.90 -3.27 17.73
C HIS A 360 -33.13 -2.02 17.29
N LEU A 361 -32.10 -2.19 16.43
CA LEU A 361 -31.40 -1.05 15.84
C LEU A 361 -32.34 -0.19 14.97
N ARG A 362 -33.30 -0.82 14.28
CA ARG A 362 -34.35 -0.14 13.51
C ARG A 362 -35.35 0.59 14.38
N GLU A 363 -35.80 -0.02 15.49
CA GLU A 363 -36.78 0.59 16.41
C GLU A 363 -36.30 1.92 17.02
N ASP A 364 -34.99 2.04 17.26
CA ASP A 364 -34.37 3.25 17.80
C ASP A 364 -34.18 4.38 16.76
N THR A 365 -33.85 4.03 15.51
CA THR A 365 -33.60 5.00 14.44
C THR A 365 -34.87 5.42 13.72
N GLY A 366 -35.88 4.54 13.71
CA GLY A 366 -37.16 4.75 13.04
C GLY A 366 -37.06 4.69 11.51
N ASP A 367 -38.05 5.32 10.86
CA ASP A 367 -38.17 5.36 9.39
C ASP A 367 -37.59 6.65 8.76
N ASP A 368 -36.87 7.47 9.52
CA ASP A 368 -36.23 8.69 9.00
C ASP A 368 -34.87 8.37 8.37
N VAL A 369 -34.76 8.60 7.06
CA VAL A 369 -33.53 8.33 6.30
C VAL A 369 -32.34 9.20 6.76
N ALA A 370 -32.60 10.41 7.25
CA ALA A 370 -31.55 11.29 7.73
C ALA A 370 -30.98 10.82 9.07
N ALA A 371 -31.85 10.45 10.02
CA ALA A 371 -31.44 9.82 11.28
C ALA A 371 -30.71 8.48 11.03
N ALA A 372 -31.18 7.66 10.09
CA ALA A 372 -30.51 6.40 9.73
C ALA A 372 -29.08 6.64 9.20
N TRP A 373 -28.89 7.65 8.34
CA TRP A 373 -27.55 8.02 7.88
C TRP A 373 -26.65 8.54 9.00
N GLN A 374 -27.19 9.33 9.93
CA GLN A 374 -26.43 9.81 11.08
C GLN A 374 -25.97 8.63 11.96
N ALA A 375 -26.85 7.64 12.19
CA ALA A 375 -26.51 6.44 12.95
C ALA A 375 -25.39 5.62 12.28
N VAL A 376 -25.40 5.50 10.94
CA VAL A 376 -24.30 4.87 10.18
C VAL A 376 -22.99 5.62 10.40
N ALA A 377 -22.99 6.94 10.27
CA ALA A 377 -21.78 7.76 10.42
C ALA A 377 -21.19 7.69 11.84
N GLU A 378 -22.04 7.62 12.87
CA GLU A 378 -21.65 7.43 14.25
C GLU A 378 -21.06 6.03 14.48
N ALA A 379 -21.71 4.99 13.95
CA ALA A 379 -21.27 3.60 14.08
C ALA A 379 -19.91 3.35 13.42
N GLU A 380 -19.69 3.87 12.20
CA GLU A 380 -18.40 3.75 11.50
C GLU A 380 -17.21 4.35 12.28
N SER A 381 -17.50 5.26 13.21
CA SER A 381 -16.47 5.91 14.03
C SER A 381 -16.14 5.17 15.33
N GLY A 382 -16.96 4.19 15.76
CA GLY A 382 -16.78 3.60 17.10
C GLY A 382 -17.59 2.36 17.47
N SER A 383 -18.57 1.94 16.67
CA SER A 383 -19.32 0.69 16.85
C SER A 383 -18.75 -0.37 15.90
N GLY A 384 -18.50 -1.59 16.39
CA GLY A 384 -17.89 -2.64 15.58
C GLY A 384 -18.59 -2.88 14.22
N TRP A 385 -17.88 -3.47 13.26
CA TRP A 385 -18.33 -3.59 11.86
C TRP A 385 -19.72 -4.22 11.68
N VAL A 386 -20.15 -5.13 12.56
CA VAL A 386 -21.49 -5.73 12.54
C VAL A 386 -22.59 -4.69 12.68
N VAL A 387 -22.45 -3.75 13.61
CA VAL A 387 -23.44 -2.69 13.84
C VAL A 387 -23.47 -1.75 12.63
N SER A 388 -22.29 -1.38 12.11
CA SER A 388 -22.18 -0.55 10.91
C SER A 388 -22.82 -1.20 9.69
N GLU A 389 -22.68 -2.52 9.52
CA GLU A 389 -23.31 -3.28 8.45
C GLU A 389 -24.85 -3.29 8.60
N LEU A 390 -25.37 -3.61 9.79
CA LEU A 390 -26.79 -3.65 10.06
C LEU A 390 -27.46 -2.28 9.83
N LEU A 391 -26.86 -1.21 10.36
CA LEU A 391 -27.33 0.17 10.15
C LEU A 391 -27.18 0.60 8.69
N GLY A 392 -26.09 0.20 8.01
CA GLY A 392 -25.87 0.50 6.60
C GLY A 392 -26.94 -0.13 5.70
N ARG A 393 -27.34 -1.37 5.98
CA ARG A 393 -28.44 -2.06 5.29
C ARG A 393 -29.78 -1.40 5.54
N GLN A 394 -30.07 -1.01 6.79
CA GLN A 394 -31.29 -0.28 7.12
C GLN A 394 -31.34 1.09 6.41
N TYR A 395 -30.24 1.84 6.45
CA TYR A 395 -30.11 3.10 5.73
C TYR A 395 -30.39 2.92 4.24
N ALA A 396 -29.79 1.90 3.61
CA ALA A 396 -29.99 1.65 2.19
C ALA A 396 -31.45 1.29 1.87
N GLU A 397 -32.12 0.51 2.71
CA GLU A 397 -33.56 0.23 2.60
C GLU A 397 -34.38 1.54 2.57
N LEU A 398 -34.15 2.44 3.54
CA LEU A 398 -34.87 3.72 3.62
C LEU A 398 -34.52 4.66 2.46
N ALA A 399 -33.23 4.75 2.11
CA ALA A 399 -32.73 5.60 1.04
C ALA A 399 -33.29 5.17 -0.33
N LEU A 400 -33.36 3.87 -0.63
CA LEU A 400 -33.93 3.36 -1.87
C LEU A 400 -35.44 3.66 -2.00
N ARG A 401 -36.15 3.81 -0.88
CA ARG A 401 -37.56 4.21 -0.85
C ARG A 401 -37.80 5.71 -0.90
N ASP A 402 -36.76 6.53 -0.75
CA ASP A 402 -36.87 8.00 -0.79
C ASP A 402 -36.11 8.63 -1.97
N PRO A 403 -36.77 8.78 -3.14
CA PRO A 403 -36.20 9.49 -4.29
C PRO A 403 -35.85 10.94 -4.02
N ASN A 404 -36.44 11.57 -2.98
CA ASN A 404 -36.11 12.95 -2.64
C ASN A 404 -34.73 13.03 -2.00
N TRP A 405 -34.45 12.12 -1.07
CA TRP A 405 -33.15 11.95 -0.43
C TRP A 405 -32.05 11.62 -1.45
N LEU A 406 -32.28 10.61 -2.30
CA LEU A 406 -31.32 10.25 -3.36
C LEU A 406 -31.15 11.36 -4.40
N GLY A 407 -32.15 12.23 -4.57
CA GLY A 407 -32.11 13.38 -5.46
C GLY A 407 -31.39 14.63 -4.91
N GLU A 408 -30.96 14.65 -3.65
CA GLU A 408 -30.23 15.79 -3.07
C GLU A 408 -28.89 16.07 -3.78
N SER A 409 -28.41 17.31 -3.75
CA SER A 409 -27.04 17.64 -4.22
C SER A 409 -26.00 17.38 -3.14
N GLY A 410 -24.73 17.26 -3.55
CA GLY A 410 -23.58 17.03 -2.67
C GLY A 410 -23.07 15.60 -2.71
N THR A 411 -22.08 15.31 -1.87
CA THR A 411 -21.44 14.00 -1.74
C THR A 411 -22.43 12.86 -1.52
N SER A 412 -22.21 11.72 -2.19
CA SER A 412 -23.00 10.51 -1.96
C SER A 412 -22.82 10.03 -0.52
N LYS A 413 -23.94 9.77 0.14
CA LYS A 413 -24.03 9.22 1.51
C LYS A 413 -24.05 7.69 1.38
N LEU A 414 -22.88 7.07 1.32
CA LEU A 414 -22.72 5.63 1.11
C LEU A 414 -22.18 4.98 2.40
N PRO A 415 -22.82 3.92 2.91
CA PRO A 415 -22.33 3.22 4.09
C PRO A 415 -21.05 2.42 3.77
N SER A 416 -20.19 2.27 4.76
CA SER A 416 -19.01 1.41 4.72
C SER A 416 -19.44 -0.03 5.03
N ILE A 417 -19.83 -0.76 3.98
CA ILE A 417 -20.19 -2.17 4.06
C ILE A 417 -19.01 -3.01 3.58
N GLY A 418 -18.89 -4.24 4.10
CA GLY A 418 -17.88 -5.21 3.63
C GLY A 418 -17.97 -5.48 2.13
N ALA A 419 -17.07 -6.35 1.63
CA ALA A 419 -17.08 -6.71 0.21
C ALA A 419 -18.47 -7.18 -0.22
N PRO A 420 -18.96 -6.78 -1.41
CA PRO A 420 -20.29 -7.16 -1.88
C PRO A 420 -20.36 -8.68 -2.02
N GLU A 421 -21.19 -9.30 -1.19
CA GLU A 421 -21.53 -10.71 -1.29
C GLU A 421 -22.76 -10.91 -2.17
N GLU A 422 -22.93 -12.14 -2.65
CA GLU A 422 -24.15 -12.52 -3.35
C GLU A 422 -25.30 -12.53 -2.33
N PRO A 423 -26.37 -11.75 -2.55
CA PRO A 423 -27.49 -11.69 -1.61
C PRO A 423 -28.25 -13.03 -1.62
N ASP A 424 -28.79 -13.40 -0.46
CA ASP A 424 -29.74 -14.52 -0.39
C ASP A 424 -30.97 -14.24 -1.27
N ALA A 425 -31.55 -15.30 -1.84
CA ALA A 425 -32.71 -15.18 -2.73
C ALA A 425 -33.94 -14.52 -2.06
N ASP A 426 -34.03 -14.60 -0.73
CA ASP A 426 -35.11 -14.03 0.08
C ASP A 426 -34.76 -12.66 0.68
N ASP A 427 -33.63 -12.04 0.30
CA ASP A 427 -33.22 -10.72 0.81
C ASP A 427 -34.26 -9.65 0.40
N PRO A 428 -34.93 -8.99 1.36
CA PRO A 428 -35.95 -7.98 1.06
C PRO A 428 -35.39 -6.79 0.25
N LEU A 429 -34.08 -6.50 0.35
CA LEU A 429 -33.44 -5.43 -0.41
C LEU A 429 -33.49 -5.66 -1.93
N LEU A 430 -33.57 -6.91 -2.39
CA LEU A 430 -33.74 -7.22 -3.82
C LEU A 430 -35.03 -6.61 -4.38
N SER A 431 -36.14 -6.82 -3.67
CA SER A 431 -37.45 -6.28 -4.08
C SER A 431 -37.47 -4.74 -4.00
N ILE A 432 -36.91 -4.17 -2.93
CA ILE A 432 -36.85 -2.72 -2.70
C ILE A 432 -36.00 -2.03 -3.78
N ALA A 433 -34.85 -2.62 -4.13
CA ALA A 433 -34.00 -2.11 -5.19
C ALA A 433 -34.70 -2.19 -6.56
N ALA A 434 -35.36 -3.32 -6.86
CA ALA A 434 -36.13 -3.46 -8.09
C ALA A 434 -37.24 -2.40 -8.20
N ASP A 435 -37.98 -2.17 -7.12
CA ASP A 435 -39.03 -1.14 -7.05
C ASP A 435 -38.46 0.26 -7.23
N ALA A 436 -37.34 0.58 -6.58
CA ALA A 436 -36.65 1.87 -6.73
C ALA A 436 -36.20 2.11 -8.18
N LEU A 437 -35.63 1.08 -8.83
CA LEU A 437 -35.20 1.15 -10.24
C LEU A 437 -36.37 1.34 -11.20
N MET A 438 -37.51 0.68 -10.94
CA MET A 438 -38.73 0.80 -11.74
C MET A 438 -39.47 2.12 -11.52
N ALA A 439 -39.43 2.67 -10.30
CA ALA A 439 -40.14 3.90 -9.93
C ALA A 439 -39.55 5.16 -10.58
N LEU A 440 -38.30 5.12 -11.08
CA LEU A 440 -37.66 6.26 -11.72
C LEU A 440 -38.37 6.65 -13.03
N PRO A 441 -38.96 7.86 -13.13
CA PRO A 441 -39.74 8.28 -14.28
C PRO A 441 -38.91 8.34 -15.56
N ASP A 442 -39.57 8.32 -16.71
CA ASP A 442 -38.91 8.57 -18.00
C ASP A 442 -38.33 10.00 -18.03
N PRO A 443 -37.04 10.18 -18.43
CA PRO A 443 -36.46 11.52 -18.59
C PRO A 443 -37.29 12.45 -19.47
N ALA A 444 -38.00 11.92 -20.47
CA ALA A 444 -38.88 12.70 -21.33
C ALA A 444 -40.11 13.23 -20.58
N ALA A 445 -40.60 12.52 -19.57
CA ALA A 445 -41.75 12.94 -18.77
C ALA A 445 -41.42 14.10 -17.82
N VAL A 446 -40.14 14.25 -17.43
CA VAL A 446 -39.63 15.36 -16.61
C VAL A 446 -38.95 16.47 -17.42
N ALA A 447 -38.81 16.28 -18.74
CA ALA A 447 -38.23 17.25 -19.66
C ALA A 447 -39.20 18.41 -19.94
N ALA A 448 -39.25 19.40 -19.05
CA ALA A 448 -39.93 20.67 -19.29
C ALA A 448 -38.96 21.73 -19.83
N PRO A 449 -39.35 22.56 -20.82
CA PRO A 449 -38.51 23.66 -21.28
C PRO A 449 -38.28 24.69 -20.16
N GLY A 450 -37.02 25.14 -20.02
CA GLY A 450 -36.61 26.13 -19.02
C GLY A 450 -35.86 25.54 -17.82
N PRO A 451 -35.45 26.38 -16.86
CA PRO A 451 -34.56 25.99 -15.76
C PRO A 451 -35.15 24.94 -14.82
N ALA A 452 -36.49 24.92 -14.66
CA ALA A 452 -37.18 23.96 -13.80
C ALA A 452 -37.09 22.52 -14.32
N GLY A 453 -37.24 22.30 -15.63
CA GLY A 453 -37.09 20.96 -16.21
C GLY A 453 -35.65 20.46 -16.18
N GLY A 454 -34.66 21.35 -16.39
CA GLY A 454 -33.25 21.00 -16.20
C GLY A 454 -32.91 20.63 -14.76
N ALA A 455 -33.51 21.29 -13.77
CA ALA A 455 -33.35 20.92 -12.36
C ALA A 455 -33.98 19.56 -12.03
N ALA A 456 -35.16 19.25 -12.62
CA ALA A 456 -35.82 17.96 -12.46
C ALA A 456 -35.04 16.80 -13.09
N GLN A 457 -34.46 17.00 -14.28
CA GLN A 457 -33.59 16.01 -14.94
C GLN A 457 -32.32 15.74 -14.13
N LEU A 458 -31.68 16.77 -13.58
CA LEU A 458 -30.51 16.59 -12.73
C LEU A 458 -30.86 15.84 -11.44
N ARG A 459 -32.01 16.12 -10.84
CA ARG A 459 -32.50 15.38 -9.66
C ARG A 459 -32.72 13.91 -9.98
N LEU A 460 -33.37 13.63 -11.11
CA LEU A 460 -33.60 12.26 -11.59
C LEU A 460 -32.26 11.52 -11.79
N ALA A 461 -31.29 12.17 -12.42
CA ALA A 461 -29.98 11.58 -12.66
C ALA A 461 -29.20 11.30 -11.36
N ARG A 462 -29.22 12.23 -10.39
CA ARG A 462 -28.64 11.99 -9.06
C ARG A 462 -29.29 10.80 -8.37
N CYS A 463 -30.62 10.71 -8.44
CA CYS A 463 -31.34 9.57 -7.90
C CYS A 463 -30.86 8.27 -8.56
N GLY A 464 -30.80 8.20 -9.89
CA GLY A 464 -30.31 7.03 -10.62
C GLY A 464 -28.87 6.65 -10.26
N VAL A 465 -27.96 7.63 -10.17
CA VAL A 465 -26.55 7.39 -9.80
C VAL A 465 -26.46 6.84 -8.37
N ARG A 466 -27.15 7.43 -7.40
CA ARG A 466 -27.07 6.95 -6.01
C ARG A 466 -27.77 5.61 -5.81
N THR A 467 -28.85 5.33 -6.56
CA THR A 467 -29.45 3.99 -6.62
C THR A 467 -28.44 2.98 -7.18
N LEU A 468 -27.73 3.31 -8.27
CA LEU A 468 -26.66 2.48 -8.83
C LEU A 468 -25.56 2.22 -7.80
N GLU A 469 -25.10 3.26 -7.09
CA GLU A 469 -24.06 3.14 -6.07
C GLU A 469 -24.48 2.19 -4.95
N LEU A 470 -25.69 2.34 -4.39
CA LEU A 470 -26.20 1.46 -3.33
C LEU A 470 -26.40 0.01 -3.80
N VAL A 471 -26.98 -0.19 -4.99
CA VAL A 471 -27.20 -1.53 -5.57
C VAL A 471 -25.88 -2.27 -5.77
N LEU A 472 -24.84 -1.57 -6.24
CA LEU A 472 -23.53 -2.17 -6.46
C LEU A 472 -22.77 -2.39 -5.15
N LEU A 473 -22.83 -1.43 -4.23
CA LEU A 473 -22.20 -1.52 -2.91
C LEU A 473 -22.71 -2.71 -2.10
N LEU A 474 -24.02 -2.97 -2.17
CA LEU A 474 -24.68 -4.08 -1.48
C LEU A 474 -24.61 -5.43 -2.21
N GLY A 475 -23.97 -5.50 -3.38
CA GLY A 475 -23.92 -6.73 -4.17
C GLY A 475 -25.25 -7.14 -4.81
N LEU A 476 -26.30 -6.32 -4.74
CA LEU A 476 -27.63 -6.66 -5.26
C LEU A 476 -27.66 -6.87 -6.77
N ALA A 477 -26.70 -6.31 -7.51
CA ALA A 477 -26.56 -6.52 -8.96
C ALA A 477 -26.09 -7.93 -9.36
N HIS A 478 -25.80 -8.83 -8.40
CA HIS A 478 -25.59 -10.25 -8.69
C HIS A 478 -26.91 -10.97 -9.03
N ASP A 479 -28.04 -10.49 -8.50
CA ASP A 479 -29.36 -10.98 -8.89
C ASP A 479 -29.68 -10.59 -10.34
N GLU A 480 -30.19 -11.55 -11.13
CA GLU A 480 -30.43 -11.38 -12.56
C GLU A 480 -31.50 -10.31 -12.86
N GLN A 481 -32.53 -10.20 -12.02
CA GLN A 481 -33.58 -9.19 -12.21
C GLN A 481 -33.06 -7.79 -11.90
N VAL A 482 -32.41 -7.61 -10.74
CA VAL A 482 -31.83 -6.31 -10.34
C VAL A 482 -30.74 -5.88 -11.33
N ASN A 483 -29.91 -6.80 -11.81
CA ASN A 483 -28.89 -6.52 -12.83
C ASN A 483 -29.50 -5.96 -14.13
N ARG A 484 -30.53 -6.63 -14.66
CA ARG A 484 -31.25 -6.19 -15.87
C ARG A 484 -31.91 -4.83 -15.67
N LEU A 485 -32.58 -4.61 -14.54
CA LEU A 485 -33.23 -3.34 -14.23
C LEU A 485 -32.21 -2.20 -14.07
N THR A 486 -31.08 -2.48 -13.43
CA THR A 486 -29.97 -1.53 -13.27
C THR A 486 -29.41 -1.11 -14.62
N THR A 487 -29.18 -2.08 -15.52
CA THR A 487 -28.73 -1.82 -16.88
C THR A 487 -29.73 -0.94 -17.64
N GLN A 488 -31.01 -1.30 -17.63
CA GLN A 488 -32.07 -0.53 -18.29
C GLN A 488 -32.19 0.89 -17.74
N MET A 489 -32.10 1.07 -16.42
CA MET A 489 -32.14 2.36 -15.76
C MET A 489 -30.96 3.23 -16.19
N CYS A 490 -29.75 2.68 -16.19
CA CYS A 490 -28.56 3.39 -16.65
C CYS A 490 -28.68 3.83 -18.13
N GLU A 491 -29.12 2.93 -19.02
CA GLU A 491 -29.30 3.23 -20.45
C GLU A 491 -30.36 4.30 -20.71
N ARG A 492 -31.45 4.28 -19.93
CA ARG A 492 -32.60 5.17 -20.08
C ARG A 492 -32.38 6.53 -19.42
N VAL A 493 -31.79 6.57 -18.23
CA VAL A 493 -31.72 7.77 -17.37
C VAL A 493 -30.32 8.37 -17.33
N ILE A 494 -29.32 7.59 -16.89
CA ILE A 494 -27.99 8.11 -16.57
C ILE A 494 -27.22 8.45 -17.85
N ILE A 495 -27.09 7.51 -18.77
CA ILE A 495 -26.24 7.66 -19.96
C ILE A 495 -26.69 8.83 -20.86
N PRO A 496 -27.98 9.01 -21.19
CA PRO A 496 -28.39 10.14 -22.02
C PRO A 496 -28.05 11.50 -21.41
N ILE A 497 -28.17 11.64 -20.08
CA ILE A 497 -27.85 12.89 -19.36
C ILE A 497 -26.34 13.11 -19.26
N LEU A 498 -25.56 12.05 -19.06
CA LEU A 498 -24.09 12.12 -19.06
C LEU A 498 -23.52 12.50 -20.43
N MET A 499 -24.17 12.08 -21.52
CA MET A 499 -23.71 12.35 -22.88
C MET A 499 -24.10 13.74 -23.40
N ASP A 500 -25.02 14.44 -22.73
CA ASP A 500 -25.33 15.84 -23.04
C ASP A 500 -24.28 16.76 -22.40
N GLU A 501 -23.66 17.62 -23.20
CA GLU A 501 -22.56 18.49 -22.78
C GLU A 501 -22.95 19.40 -21.61
N SER A 502 -24.16 19.95 -21.63
CA SER A 502 -24.60 20.92 -20.62
C SER A 502 -25.07 20.27 -19.33
N THR A 503 -25.81 19.17 -19.41
CA THR A 503 -26.35 18.50 -18.22
C THR A 503 -25.38 17.51 -17.60
N GLY A 504 -24.48 16.91 -18.39
CA GLY A 504 -23.47 15.98 -17.90
C GLY A 504 -22.50 16.64 -16.93
N GLU A 505 -21.92 17.80 -17.31
CA GLU A 505 -21.03 18.55 -16.42
C GLU A 505 -21.73 19.02 -15.15
N ARG A 506 -22.98 19.46 -15.26
CA ARG A 506 -23.81 19.87 -14.12
C ARG A 506 -24.13 18.71 -13.18
N LEU A 507 -24.33 17.50 -13.71
CA LEU A 507 -24.55 16.30 -12.90
C LEU A 507 -23.31 15.98 -12.08
N VAL A 508 -22.14 15.92 -12.72
CA VAL A 508 -20.84 15.68 -12.06
C VAL A 508 -20.60 16.72 -10.96
N ALA A 509 -20.80 18.00 -11.27
CA ALA A 509 -20.65 19.08 -10.30
C ALA A 509 -21.65 18.97 -9.14
N SER A 510 -22.88 18.53 -9.39
CA SER A 510 -23.91 18.38 -8.35
C SER A 510 -23.68 17.21 -7.39
N LEU A 511 -22.71 16.35 -7.69
CA LEU A 511 -22.26 15.20 -6.89
C LEU A 511 -20.82 15.42 -6.37
N ASP A 512 -20.33 16.66 -6.38
CA ASP A 512 -18.98 17.06 -5.94
C ASP A 512 -17.84 16.31 -6.65
N GLY A 513 -18.09 15.79 -7.86
CA GLY A 513 -17.13 14.98 -8.62
C GLY A 513 -16.80 13.63 -8.00
N GLN A 514 -17.58 13.17 -7.02
CA GLN A 514 -17.42 11.87 -6.35
C GLN A 514 -18.24 10.79 -7.07
N LEU A 515 -17.69 9.58 -7.17
CA LEU A 515 -18.39 8.40 -7.67
C LEU A 515 -17.73 7.16 -7.08
N HIS A 516 -18.54 6.27 -6.52
CA HIS A 516 -18.07 5.00 -6.00
C HIS A 516 -17.40 4.15 -7.10
N GLN A 517 -16.32 3.44 -6.75
CA GLN A 517 -15.49 2.72 -7.72
C GLN A 517 -16.27 1.65 -8.49
N ALA A 518 -17.21 0.94 -7.85
CA ALA A 518 -18.04 -0.04 -8.53
C ALA A 518 -18.95 0.60 -9.59
N ALA A 519 -19.59 1.74 -9.25
CA ALA A 519 -20.43 2.49 -10.18
C ALA A 519 -19.62 3.09 -11.32
N ARG A 520 -18.41 3.57 -11.04
CA ARG A 520 -17.45 4.05 -12.04
C ARG A 520 -17.11 2.96 -13.06
N SER A 521 -16.71 1.77 -12.60
CA SER A 521 -16.41 0.63 -13.46
C SER A 521 -17.63 0.17 -14.27
N TRP A 522 -18.82 0.19 -13.66
CA TRP A 522 -20.07 -0.14 -14.34
C TRP A 522 -20.37 0.82 -15.49
N LEU A 523 -20.38 2.13 -15.21
CA LEU A 523 -20.64 3.16 -16.22
C LEU A 523 -19.57 3.17 -17.31
N TRP A 524 -18.30 2.95 -16.96
CA TRP A 524 -17.22 2.77 -17.93
C TRP A 524 -17.50 1.60 -18.88
N GLY A 525 -17.87 0.44 -18.34
CA GLY A 525 -18.24 -0.74 -19.13
C GLY A 525 -19.41 -0.46 -20.07
N MET A 526 -20.45 0.21 -19.60
CA MET A 526 -21.60 0.58 -20.42
C MET A 526 -21.23 1.55 -21.55
N LEU A 527 -20.41 2.58 -21.26
CA LEU A 527 -19.95 3.52 -22.28
C LEU A 527 -19.03 2.85 -23.31
N ALA A 528 -18.23 1.86 -22.90
CA ALA A 528 -17.31 1.16 -23.80
C ALA A 528 -18.03 0.37 -24.90
N HIS A 529 -19.25 -0.10 -24.64
CA HIS A 529 -20.06 -0.88 -25.59
C HIS A 529 -21.05 -0.03 -26.40
N ARG A 530 -21.09 1.29 -26.16
CA ARG A 530 -22.03 2.20 -26.80
C ARG A 530 -21.39 2.88 -28.04
N PRO A 531 -22.14 3.07 -29.15
CA PRO A 531 -21.69 3.90 -30.25
C PRO A 531 -21.60 5.38 -29.83
N LEU A 532 -20.41 5.96 -29.89
CA LEU A 532 -20.14 7.36 -29.56
C LEU A 532 -20.24 8.25 -30.81
N GLY A 533 -21.43 8.43 -31.39
CA GLY A 533 -21.69 9.39 -32.47
C GLY A 533 -20.71 9.37 -33.66
N THR A 534 -20.67 10.47 -34.43
CA THR A 534 -19.74 10.64 -35.57
C THR A 534 -18.80 11.85 -35.40
N ALA A 535 -18.86 12.54 -34.26
CA ALA A 535 -17.99 13.67 -33.97
C ALA A 535 -16.51 13.24 -33.89
N ALA A 536 -15.61 14.23 -33.95
CA ALA A 536 -14.18 13.99 -33.82
C ALA A 536 -13.87 13.28 -32.48
N PRO A 537 -12.91 12.34 -32.45
CA PRO A 537 -12.49 11.73 -31.19
C PRO A 537 -11.93 12.79 -30.23
N GLY A 538 -12.19 12.62 -28.94
CA GLY A 538 -11.86 13.58 -27.89
C GLY A 538 -12.88 14.72 -27.72
N THR A 539 -14.01 14.67 -28.42
CA THR A 539 -15.12 15.65 -28.27
C THR A 539 -16.47 14.96 -28.15
N ARG A 540 -16.52 13.64 -28.03
CA ARG A 540 -17.78 12.87 -28.02
C ARG A 540 -18.33 12.73 -26.60
N ILE A 541 -17.47 12.80 -25.60
CA ILE A 541 -17.81 12.76 -24.18
C ILE A 541 -17.29 14.04 -23.52
N PRO A 542 -18.09 14.73 -22.67
CA PRO A 542 -17.62 15.88 -21.93
C PRO A 542 -16.41 15.54 -21.04
N PRO A 543 -15.35 16.38 -20.97
CA PRO A 543 -14.13 16.05 -20.24
C PRO A 543 -14.35 15.76 -18.75
N ALA A 544 -15.25 16.50 -18.09
CA ALA A 544 -15.59 16.27 -16.68
C ALA A 544 -16.25 14.91 -16.47
N VAL A 545 -17.15 14.51 -17.38
CA VAL A 545 -17.82 13.20 -17.34
C VAL A 545 -16.81 12.08 -17.55
N LEU A 546 -15.92 12.22 -18.54
CA LEU A 546 -14.90 11.23 -18.84
C LEU A 546 -13.96 11.01 -17.65
N SER A 547 -13.47 12.08 -17.01
CA SER A 547 -12.67 11.99 -15.78
C SER A 547 -13.43 11.31 -14.65
N TRP A 548 -14.72 11.60 -14.50
CA TRP A 548 -15.55 11.09 -13.42
C TRP A 548 -15.79 9.58 -13.52
N VAL A 549 -16.02 9.07 -14.74
CA VAL A 549 -16.29 7.64 -15.02
C VAL A 549 -15.03 6.82 -15.30
N THR A 550 -13.87 7.43 -15.53
CA THR A 550 -12.63 6.69 -15.80
C THR A 550 -12.18 5.94 -14.54
N PRO A 551 -12.11 4.60 -14.54
CA PRO A 551 -11.68 3.79 -13.39
C PRO A 551 -10.36 4.31 -12.82
N VAL A 552 -10.33 4.57 -11.51
CA VAL A 552 -9.09 4.90 -10.82
C VAL A 552 -8.36 3.60 -10.57
N ALA A 553 -7.09 3.53 -10.99
CA ALA A 553 -6.26 2.36 -10.73
C ALA A 553 -6.07 2.17 -9.22
N GLU A 554 -6.38 0.99 -8.71
CA GLU A 554 -5.83 0.55 -7.44
C GLU A 554 -4.30 0.52 -7.56
N PRO A 555 -3.54 0.64 -6.45
CA PRO A 555 -2.09 0.50 -6.48
C PRO A 555 -1.69 -0.82 -7.19
N GLY A 556 -1.13 -0.70 -8.41
CA GLY A 556 -0.71 -1.83 -9.23
C GLY A 556 -1.61 -2.19 -10.43
N THR A 557 -2.78 -1.56 -10.62
CA THR A 557 -3.58 -1.73 -11.84
C THR A 557 -3.07 -0.81 -12.95
N PRO A 558 -2.76 -1.31 -14.16
CA PRO A 558 -2.33 -0.46 -15.26
C PRO A 558 -3.47 0.44 -15.77
N ASP A 559 -3.15 1.67 -16.17
CA ASP A 559 -4.12 2.59 -16.82
C ASP A 559 -4.78 1.87 -18.02
N PRO A 560 -6.10 2.06 -18.27
CA PRO A 560 -6.81 1.39 -19.36
C PRO A 560 -6.14 1.52 -20.73
N LEU A 561 -5.40 2.60 -20.97
CA LEU A 561 -4.69 2.83 -22.24
C LEU A 561 -3.49 1.91 -22.44
N ILE A 562 -2.88 1.35 -21.38
CA ILE A 562 -1.68 0.50 -21.50
C ILE A 562 -1.99 -0.81 -22.22
N LEU A 563 -3.18 -1.38 -21.97
CA LEU A 563 -3.60 -2.67 -22.55
C LEU A 563 -4.53 -2.50 -23.76
N THR A 564 -4.82 -1.27 -24.16
CA THR A 564 -5.73 -1.01 -25.28
C THR A 564 -5.00 -1.06 -26.62
N GLY A 565 -5.56 -1.83 -27.55
CA GLY A 565 -5.15 -1.87 -28.95
C GLY A 565 -6.36 -1.84 -29.88
N ALA A 566 -6.09 -1.69 -31.18
CA ALA A 566 -7.12 -1.83 -32.20
C ALA A 566 -7.63 -3.29 -32.27
N ASP A 567 -8.91 -3.47 -32.58
CA ASP A 567 -9.52 -4.78 -32.75
C ASP A 567 -9.05 -5.51 -34.04
N ARG A 568 -9.64 -6.68 -34.33
CA ARG A 568 -9.29 -7.47 -35.53
C ARG A 568 -9.59 -6.75 -36.84
N ASP A 569 -10.51 -5.80 -36.84
CA ASP A 569 -10.88 -4.99 -38.00
C ASP A 569 -10.05 -3.68 -38.05
N GLY A 570 -9.11 -3.51 -37.11
CA GLY A 570 -8.25 -2.34 -37.00
C GLY A 570 -8.99 -1.10 -36.47
N ARG A 571 -10.10 -1.27 -35.75
CA ARG A 571 -10.85 -0.17 -35.14
C ARG A 571 -10.39 0.07 -33.72
N MET A 572 -10.24 1.33 -33.34
CA MET A 572 -9.87 1.68 -31.97
C MET A 572 -11.13 1.77 -31.10
N PRO A 573 -11.14 1.21 -29.87
CA PRO A 573 -12.26 1.37 -28.96
C PRO A 573 -12.60 2.86 -28.76
N PRO A 574 -13.84 3.30 -29.06
CA PRO A 574 -14.18 4.72 -29.05
C PRO A 574 -13.92 5.41 -27.71
N LEU A 575 -14.22 4.73 -26.59
CA LEU A 575 -14.00 5.27 -25.25
C LEU A 575 -12.51 5.45 -24.92
N ALA A 576 -11.66 4.51 -25.36
CA ALA A 576 -10.22 4.64 -25.20
C ALA A 576 -9.65 5.78 -26.04
N ALA A 577 -10.22 6.03 -27.22
CA ALA A 577 -9.89 7.21 -28.02
C ALA A 577 -10.21 8.51 -27.28
N GLU A 578 -11.38 8.62 -26.65
CA GLU A 578 -11.74 9.80 -25.83
C GLU A 578 -10.74 10.01 -24.69
N LEU A 579 -10.43 8.95 -23.92
CA LEU A 579 -9.47 9.02 -22.82
C LEU A 579 -8.07 9.40 -23.29
N ALA A 580 -7.60 8.82 -24.39
CA ALA A 580 -6.32 9.14 -25.00
C ALA A 580 -6.22 10.63 -25.37
N TRP A 581 -7.25 11.19 -26.01
CA TRP A 581 -7.31 12.61 -26.33
C TRP A 581 -7.34 13.50 -25.09
N GLN A 582 -8.00 13.08 -24.01
CA GLN A 582 -7.97 13.81 -22.74
C GLN A 582 -6.57 13.81 -22.13
N ARG A 583 -5.90 12.66 -22.05
CA ARG A 583 -4.52 12.55 -21.52
C ARG A 583 -3.52 13.36 -22.33
N VAL A 584 -3.72 13.47 -23.65
CA VAL A 584 -2.91 14.34 -24.51
C VAL A 584 -3.09 15.81 -24.15
N ARG A 585 -4.33 16.27 -23.91
CA ARG A 585 -4.63 17.65 -23.51
C ARG A 585 -4.26 17.95 -22.06
N GLN A 586 -4.29 16.93 -21.20
CA GLN A 586 -3.98 16.98 -19.77
C GLN A 586 -2.97 15.88 -19.44
N PRO A 587 -1.67 16.14 -19.67
CA PRO A 587 -0.61 15.14 -19.51
C PRO A 587 -0.56 14.57 -18.09
N VAL A 588 -0.31 13.26 -18.00
CA VAL A 588 -0.04 12.56 -16.74
C VAL A 588 1.46 12.30 -16.58
N PRO A 589 1.97 12.14 -15.35
CA PRO A 589 3.41 11.91 -15.12
C PRO A 589 3.96 10.59 -15.69
N ASP A 590 3.11 9.59 -15.93
CA ASP A 590 3.52 8.28 -16.43
C ASP A 590 3.81 8.30 -17.94
N GLU A 591 5.08 8.20 -18.30
CA GLU A 591 5.55 8.22 -19.68
C GLU A 591 5.01 7.05 -20.53
N ARG A 592 4.79 5.87 -19.94
CA ARG A 592 4.23 4.71 -20.65
C ARG A 592 2.77 4.96 -21.01
N VAL A 593 2.01 5.53 -20.08
CA VAL A 593 0.62 5.94 -20.33
C VAL A 593 0.57 7.02 -21.41
N MET A 594 1.44 8.03 -21.33
CA MET A 594 1.51 9.09 -22.33
C MET A 594 1.87 8.56 -23.72
N ALA A 595 2.80 7.60 -23.82
CA ALA A 595 3.15 6.96 -25.09
C ALA A 595 1.96 6.18 -25.68
N SER A 596 1.20 5.44 -24.87
CA SER A 596 -0.02 4.76 -25.34
C SER A 596 -1.13 5.75 -25.72
N ALA A 597 -1.35 6.79 -24.91
CA ALA A 597 -2.35 7.82 -25.17
C ALA A 597 -2.11 8.52 -26.53
N ARG A 598 -0.88 8.98 -26.79
CA ARG A 598 -0.58 9.63 -28.08
C ARG A 598 -0.83 8.69 -29.26
N PHE A 599 -0.54 7.39 -29.12
CA PHE A 599 -0.68 6.41 -30.20
C PHE A 599 -2.15 6.20 -30.56
N ILE A 600 -2.96 6.00 -29.52
CA ILE A 600 -4.39 5.80 -29.63
C ILE A 600 -5.06 7.08 -30.18
N ALA A 601 -4.61 8.27 -29.74
CA ALA A 601 -5.10 9.55 -30.26
C ALA A 601 -4.80 9.72 -31.76
N VAL A 602 -3.58 9.41 -32.21
CA VAL A 602 -3.20 9.45 -33.64
C VAL A 602 -3.99 8.41 -34.44
N TRP A 603 -4.06 7.17 -33.98
CA TRP A 603 -4.80 6.11 -34.65
C TRP A 603 -6.26 6.49 -34.85
N SER A 604 -6.92 6.95 -33.78
CA SER A 604 -8.33 7.34 -33.82
C SER A 604 -8.59 8.57 -34.71
N ALA A 605 -7.64 9.51 -34.80
CA ALA A 605 -7.74 10.62 -35.74
C ALA A 605 -7.65 10.15 -37.20
N LEU A 606 -6.67 9.31 -37.53
CA LEU A 606 -6.53 8.77 -38.89
C LEU A 606 -7.74 7.93 -39.29
N GLU A 607 -8.25 7.11 -38.37
CA GLU A 607 -9.49 6.36 -38.55
C GLU A 607 -10.69 7.29 -38.82
N HIS A 608 -10.86 8.34 -38.02
CA HIS A 608 -11.95 9.32 -38.23
C HIS A 608 -11.83 10.04 -39.58
N ARG A 609 -10.61 10.35 -40.03
CA ARG A 609 -10.38 10.98 -41.35
C ARG A 609 -10.70 10.03 -42.50
N GLU A 610 -10.27 8.77 -42.41
CA GLU A 610 -10.56 7.72 -43.40
C GLU A 610 -12.09 7.53 -43.54
N GLN A 611 -12.79 7.41 -42.40
CA GLN A 611 -14.25 7.28 -42.35
C GLN A 611 -14.96 8.48 -43.00
N ASN A 612 -14.44 9.69 -42.82
CA ASN A 612 -15.01 10.93 -43.37
C ASN A 612 -14.41 11.34 -44.74
N ARG A 613 -13.60 10.49 -45.36
CA ARG A 613 -12.91 10.75 -46.65
C ARG A 613 -12.12 12.08 -46.66
N GLN A 614 -11.52 12.43 -45.54
CA GLN A 614 -10.66 13.61 -45.43
C GLN A 614 -9.26 13.29 -46.00
N PRO A 615 -8.56 14.26 -46.60
CA PRO A 615 -7.20 14.05 -47.12
C PRO A 615 -6.21 13.74 -45.98
N ALA A 616 -4.98 13.36 -46.32
CA ALA A 616 -3.91 13.24 -45.32
C ALA A 616 -3.79 14.55 -44.49
N PRO A 617 -3.50 14.45 -43.18
CA PRO A 617 -3.35 15.61 -42.33
C PRO A 617 -2.20 16.50 -42.81
N ASP A 618 -2.35 17.82 -42.62
CA ASP A 618 -1.29 18.78 -42.86
C ASP A 618 -0.09 18.45 -41.93
N PRO A 619 1.14 18.34 -42.46
CA PRO A 619 2.35 18.18 -41.66
C PRO A 619 2.55 19.25 -40.58
N GLN A 620 1.85 20.39 -40.64
CA GLN A 620 1.89 21.46 -39.63
C GLN A 620 0.66 21.50 -38.71
N SER A 621 -0.23 20.50 -38.77
CA SER A 621 -1.41 20.44 -37.91
C SER A 621 -1.10 20.03 -36.48
N HIS A 622 -2.01 20.29 -35.53
CA HIS A 622 -1.87 19.79 -34.16
C HIS A 622 -1.71 18.26 -34.07
N LEU A 623 -2.25 17.51 -35.05
CA LEU A 623 -2.02 16.07 -35.16
C LEU A 623 -0.54 15.75 -35.46
N ALA A 624 0.16 16.63 -36.17
CA ALA A 624 1.59 16.52 -36.39
C ALA A 624 2.38 16.75 -35.10
N ASP A 625 1.98 17.69 -34.23
CA ASP A 625 2.61 17.89 -32.91
C ASP A 625 2.61 16.59 -32.08
N LEU A 626 1.50 15.84 -32.10
CA LEU A 626 1.35 14.56 -31.39
C LEU A 626 2.26 13.44 -31.92
N LEU A 627 2.77 13.60 -33.14
CA LEU A 627 3.69 12.67 -33.79
C LEU A 627 5.14 13.15 -33.77
N VAL A 628 5.36 14.43 -33.52
CA VAL A 628 6.68 15.07 -33.50
C VAL A 628 7.32 14.96 -32.11
N GLU A 629 6.54 14.85 -31.03
CA GLU A 629 7.07 14.67 -29.67
C GLU A 629 6.36 13.53 -28.90
N PRO A 630 7.02 12.38 -28.64
CA PRO A 630 8.42 12.01 -28.85
C PRO A 630 8.65 11.18 -30.14
N ASP A 631 9.92 10.96 -30.52
CA ASP A 631 10.29 10.08 -31.63
C ASP A 631 9.64 8.69 -31.46
N TRP A 632 8.69 8.39 -32.34
CA TRP A 632 7.94 7.15 -32.28
C TRP A 632 8.83 5.96 -32.63
N PRO A 633 8.75 4.85 -31.86
CA PRO A 633 9.33 3.59 -32.26
C PRO A 633 8.90 3.20 -33.69
N ALA A 634 9.87 2.81 -34.51
CA ALA A 634 9.66 2.54 -35.93
C ALA A 634 8.59 1.47 -36.20
N ASP A 635 8.42 0.51 -35.30
CA ASP A 635 7.39 -0.54 -35.36
C ASP A 635 5.95 0.04 -35.25
N ARG A 636 5.75 1.09 -34.46
CA ARG A 636 4.45 1.77 -34.35
C ARG A 636 4.11 2.55 -35.61
N VAL A 637 5.07 3.26 -36.19
CA VAL A 637 4.89 3.96 -37.48
C VAL A 637 4.63 2.97 -38.62
N ALA A 638 5.36 1.85 -38.65
CA ALA A 638 5.10 0.76 -39.59
C ALA A 638 3.67 0.22 -39.47
N THR A 639 3.16 0.14 -38.24
CA THR A 639 1.79 -0.33 -37.97
C THR A 639 0.74 0.67 -38.49
N LEU A 640 0.95 1.97 -38.30
CA LEU A 640 0.09 3.01 -38.87
C LEU A 640 0.07 2.95 -40.41
N LEU A 641 1.24 2.84 -41.05
CA LEU A 641 1.35 2.75 -42.51
C LEU A 641 0.70 1.50 -43.07
N ARG A 642 0.81 0.35 -42.40
CA ARG A 642 0.13 -0.90 -42.81
C ARG A 642 -1.39 -0.75 -42.82
N ARG A 643 -1.97 -0.03 -41.86
CA ARG A 643 -3.42 0.13 -41.74
C ARG A 643 -3.98 1.24 -42.62
N PHE A 644 -3.34 2.41 -42.61
CA PHE A 644 -3.89 3.63 -43.22
C PHE A 644 -3.23 4.00 -44.55
N GLY A 645 -2.11 3.37 -44.92
CA GLY A 645 -1.41 3.56 -46.20
C GLY A 645 -1.18 5.04 -46.52
N PRO A 646 -1.79 5.58 -47.60
CA PRO A 646 -1.63 6.98 -48.02
C PRO A 646 -2.22 8.00 -47.03
N GLY A 647 -3.01 7.56 -46.04
CA GLY A 647 -3.52 8.43 -44.97
C GLY A 647 -2.45 8.88 -43.98
N VAL A 648 -1.28 8.23 -43.97
CA VAL A 648 -0.12 8.64 -43.16
C VAL A 648 0.81 9.51 -44.00
N PRO A 649 1.03 10.79 -43.64
CA PRO A 649 2.03 11.66 -44.26
C PRO A 649 3.42 11.03 -44.32
N MET A 650 4.00 11.02 -45.52
CA MET A 650 5.38 10.54 -45.75
C MET A 650 6.44 11.29 -44.92
N PRO A 651 6.32 12.60 -44.64
CA PRO A 651 7.22 13.30 -43.71
C PRO A 651 7.37 12.60 -42.35
N TRP A 652 6.30 12.01 -41.82
CA TRP A 652 6.31 11.32 -40.54
C TRP A 652 7.12 10.02 -40.61
N ALA A 653 6.96 9.27 -41.70
CA ALA A 653 7.70 8.03 -41.93
C ALA A 653 9.18 8.28 -42.22
N ALA A 654 9.50 9.38 -42.93
CA ALA A 654 10.86 9.80 -43.20
C ALA A 654 11.62 10.11 -41.89
N ARG A 655 10.97 10.84 -40.97
CA ARG A 655 11.53 11.13 -39.65
C ARG A 655 11.86 9.86 -38.85
N SER A 656 10.93 8.91 -38.74
CA SER A 656 11.22 7.65 -38.02
C SER A 656 12.27 6.78 -38.72
N LEU A 657 12.36 6.81 -40.06
CA LEU A 657 13.37 6.07 -40.81
C LEU A 657 14.80 6.60 -40.57
N LEU A 658 14.94 7.93 -40.45
CA LEU A 658 16.22 8.62 -40.27
C LEU A 658 16.61 8.79 -38.80
N GLY A 659 15.64 8.95 -37.90
CA GLY A 659 15.83 9.15 -36.46
C GLY A 659 15.95 7.88 -35.63
N SER A 660 15.82 6.68 -36.23
CA SER A 660 15.96 5.40 -35.52
C SER A 660 17.24 4.67 -35.93
N PRO A 661 17.97 4.02 -35.00
CA PRO A 661 19.09 3.15 -35.33
C PRO A 661 18.64 1.96 -36.17
N PHE A 662 19.58 1.37 -36.93
CA PHE A 662 19.25 0.21 -37.76
C PHE A 662 19.27 -1.08 -36.94
N ASP A 663 18.12 -1.44 -36.36
CA ASP A 663 17.93 -2.63 -35.52
C ASP A 663 16.74 -3.48 -35.98
N SER A 664 16.38 -4.51 -35.19
CA SER A 664 15.22 -5.35 -35.47
C SER A 664 13.88 -4.60 -35.42
N ALA A 665 13.79 -3.48 -34.69
CA ALA A 665 12.57 -2.68 -34.57
C ALA A 665 12.34 -1.80 -35.81
N LEU A 666 13.39 -1.42 -36.55
CA LEU A 666 13.28 -0.67 -37.81
C LEU A 666 12.87 -1.54 -39.01
N ALA A 667 13.15 -2.85 -38.98
CA ALA A 667 12.90 -3.75 -40.10
C ALA A 667 11.44 -3.77 -40.61
N PRO A 668 10.40 -3.77 -39.74
CA PRO A 668 9.01 -3.68 -40.17
C PRO A 668 8.70 -2.39 -40.94
N LEU A 669 9.28 -1.26 -40.53
CA LEU A 669 9.09 0.03 -41.22
C LEU A 669 9.74 0.00 -42.60
N CYS A 670 10.98 -0.48 -42.69
CA CYS A 670 11.69 -0.66 -43.96
C CYS A 670 10.90 -1.52 -44.96
N GLN A 671 10.28 -2.61 -44.50
CA GLN A 671 9.48 -3.47 -45.36
C GLN A 671 8.29 -2.73 -45.98
N VAL A 672 7.59 -1.92 -45.19
CA VAL A 672 6.42 -1.15 -45.65
C VAL A 672 6.83 -0.02 -46.58
N LEU A 673 7.95 0.66 -46.28
CA LEU A 673 8.45 1.79 -47.06
C LEU A 673 9.15 1.41 -48.36
N ALA A 674 9.55 0.15 -48.54
CA ALA A 674 10.32 -0.30 -49.71
C ALA A 674 9.64 0.00 -51.07
N SER A 675 8.31 0.01 -51.11
CA SER A 675 7.49 0.32 -52.30
C SER A 675 6.96 1.76 -52.35
N THR A 676 7.41 2.62 -51.43
CA THR A 676 7.01 4.04 -51.35
C THR A 676 8.09 4.95 -51.96
N PRO A 677 7.87 6.27 -52.09
CA PRO A 677 8.93 7.21 -52.48
C PRO A 677 10.19 7.15 -51.59
N LEU A 678 10.06 6.73 -50.33
CA LEU A 678 11.18 6.52 -49.40
C LEU A 678 11.94 5.21 -49.64
N GLY A 679 11.56 4.39 -50.62
CA GLY A 679 12.20 3.10 -50.89
C GLY A 679 13.69 3.19 -51.23
N GLY A 680 14.14 4.33 -51.79
CA GLY A 680 15.56 4.62 -51.97
C GLY A 680 16.31 4.73 -50.64
N ALA A 681 15.77 5.51 -49.71
CA ALA A 681 16.34 5.70 -48.38
C ALA A 681 16.37 4.39 -47.59
N VAL A 682 15.33 3.55 -47.70
CA VAL A 682 15.30 2.20 -47.11
C VAL A 682 16.48 1.35 -47.61
N ARG A 683 16.73 1.33 -48.93
CA ARG A 683 17.86 0.59 -49.51
C ARG A 683 19.19 1.14 -49.01
N ALA A 684 19.33 2.45 -48.87
CA ALA A 684 20.52 3.08 -48.30
C ALA A 684 20.75 2.63 -46.87
N ARG A 685 19.74 2.73 -45.99
CA ARG A 685 19.80 2.27 -44.59
C ARG A 685 20.17 0.78 -44.49
N GLN A 686 19.54 -0.08 -45.28
CA GLN A 686 19.84 -1.52 -45.33
C GLN A 686 21.26 -1.84 -45.84
N TYR A 687 21.80 -0.99 -46.72
CA TYR A 687 23.13 -1.18 -47.28
C TYR A 687 24.21 -0.80 -46.27
N VAL A 688 24.11 0.39 -45.66
CA VAL A 688 25.11 0.90 -44.69
C VAL A 688 25.09 0.15 -43.36
N ALA A 689 24.02 -0.61 -43.07
CA ALA A 689 23.97 -1.49 -41.92
C ALA A 689 24.79 -2.78 -42.08
N ARG A 690 25.24 -3.13 -43.29
CA ARG A 690 26.00 -4.37 -43.54
C ARG A 690 27.44 -4.22 -43.04
N GLN A 691 28.00 -5.27 -42.45
CA GLN A 691 29.41 -5.26 -42.08
C GLN A 691 30.32 -5.05 -43.29
N GLY A 692 31.28 -4.14 -43.15
CA GLY A 692 32.25 -3.82 -44.20
C GLY A 692 31.66 -3.09 -45.42
N TRP A 693 30.44 -2.52 -45.32
CA TRP A 693 29.78 -1.81 -46.42
C TRP A 693 30.71 -0.76 -47.06
N LEU A 694 31.44 0.01 -46.22
CA LEU A 694 32.30 1.11 -46.64
C LEU A 694 33.37 0.64 -47.64
N GLN A 695 33.96 -0.53 -47.41
CA GLN A 695 35.01 -1.08 -48.28
C GLN A 695 34.45 -1.55 -49.64
N HIS A 696 33.18 -1.94 -49.70
CA HIS A 696 32.57 -2.60 -50.87
C HIS A 696 31.63 -1.66 -51.66
N THR A 697 31.48 -0.42 -51.21
CA THR A 697 30.65 0.59 -51.88
C THR A 697 31.31 1.03 -53.17
N ARG A 698 30.61 1.05 -54.30
CA ARG A 698 31.14 1.65 -55.52
C ARG A 698 30.96 3.17 -55.48
N ALA A 699 31.84 3.87 -56.18
CA ALA A 699 31.83 5.31 -56.41
C ALA A 699 30.44 5.89 -56.75
N ASP A 700 29.88 5.44 -57.86
CA ASP A 700 28.55 5.82 -58.38
C ASP A 700 27.42 5.50 -57.39
N GLN A 701 27.52 4.33 -56.76
CA GLN A 701 26.57 3.86 -55.76
C GLN A 701 26.57 4.74 -54.49
N ALA A 702 27.72 5.27 -54.06
CA ALA A 702 27.79 6.12 -52.87
C ALA A 702 26.98 7.41 -53.04
N ALA A 703 27.07 8.06 -54.21
CA ALA A 703 26.29 9.25 -54.54
C ALA A 703 24.78 8.96 -54.61
N GLU A 704 24.39 7.81 -55.19
CA GLU A 704 22.98 7.38 -55.24
C GLU A 704 22.39 7.13 -53.85
N LEU A 705 23.14 6.44 -52.97
CA LEU A 705 22.70 6.16 -51.60
C LEU A 705 22.61 7.43 -50.74
N ALA A 706 23.57 8.36 -50.89
CA ALA A 706 23.52 9.67 -50.25
C ALA A 706 22.32 10.48 -50.72
N ARG A 707 22.08 10.54 -52.05
CA ARG A 707 20.92 11.22 -52.62
C ARG A 707 19.60 10.76 -52.00
N ALA A 708 19.43 9.45 -51.90
CA ALA A 708 18.20 8.88 -51.37
C ALA A 708 17.96 9.22 -49.88
N LEU A 709 19.02 9.35 -49.07
CA LEU A 709 18.92 9.79 -47.68
C LEU A 709 18.65 11.31 -47.57
N ALA A 710 19.25 12.11 -48.45
CA ALA A 710 19.01 13.54 -48.52
C ALA A 710 17.57 13.87 -48.92
N GLU A 711 17.05 13.21 -49.97
CA GLU A 711 15.67 13.34 -50.43
C GLU A 711 14.64 12.90 -49.35
N ALA A 712 15.02 11.99 -48.46
CA ALA A 712 14.19 11.62 -47.31
C ALA A 712 14.26 12.68 -46.19
N ALA A 713 15.45 13.25 -45.92
CA ALA A 713 15.61 14.29 -44.91
C ALA A 713 14.87 15.57 -45.30
N GLU A 714 14.92 15.95 -46.58
CA GLU A 714 14.17 17.08 -47.15
C GLU A 714 12.64 16.96 -47.01
N GLN A 715 12.13 15.74 -46.82
CA GLN A 715 10.70 15.51 -46.56
C GLN A 715 10.31 15.75 -45.10
N THR A 716 11.26 15.91 -44.18
CA THR A 716 10.97 16.17 -42.77
C THR A 716 10.79 17.67 -42.50
N SER A 717 10.17 18.01 -41.37
CA SER A 717 9.97 19.41 -40.97
C SER A 717 11.25 20.12 -40.52
N ASP A 718 12.26 19.36 -40.08
CA ASP A 718 13.58 19.87 -39.70
C ASP A 718 14.67 18.94 -40.27
N PRO A 719 15.06 19.15 -41.54
CA PRO A 719 16.04 18.28 -42.22
C PRO A 719 17.39 18.19 -41.50
N GLU A 720 17.84 19.27 -40.88
CA GLU A 720 19.17 19.35 -40.23
C GLU A 720 19.24 18.50 -38.94
N GLN A 721 18.09 18.24 -38.31
CA GLN A 721 17.96 17.41 -37.11
C GLN A 721 17.28 16.05 -37.37
N ALA A 722 17.01 15.72 -38.65
CA ALA A 722 16.24 14.54 -39.01
C ALA A 722 16.97 13.21 -38.80
N MET A 723 18.32 13.23 -38.80
CA MET A 723 19.15 12.04 -38.74
C MET A 723 19.67 11.80 -37.33
N GLU A 724 19.48 10.58 -36.82
CA GLU A 724 20.15 10.11 -35.61
C GLU A 724 21.68 10.10 -35.84
N PRO A 725 22.53 10.37 -34.81
CA PRO A 725 23.98 10.54 -34.98
C PRO A 725 24.68 9.42 -35.75
N GLY A 726 24.32 8.16 -35.53
CA GLY A 726 24.84 7.02 -36.30
C GLY A 726 24.45 7.06 -37.78
N VAL A 727 23.24 7.51 -38.10
CA VAL A 727 22.76 7.71 -39.48
C VAL A 727 23.45 8.89 -40.15
N ALA A 728 23.58 10.01 -39.43
CA ALA A 728 24.32 11.19 -39.90
C ALA A 728 25.78 10.83 -40.22
N THR A 729 26.40 10.00 -39.39
CA THR A 729 27.75 9.47 -39.61
C THR A 729 27.86 8.63 -40.89
N GLN A 730 26.94 7.68 -41.08
CA GLN A 730 26.90 6.85 -42.29
C GLN A 730 26.67 7.69 -43.55
N TYR A 731 25.79 8.68 -43.46
CA TYR A 731 25.50 9.62 -44.53
C TYR A 731 26.73 10.48 -44.89
N GLY A 732 27.45 11.03 -43.89
CA GLY A 732 28.70 11.76 -44.09
C GLY A 732 29.79 10.92 -44.77
N LEU A 733 29.90 9.64 -44.41
CA LEU A 733 30.81 8.71 -45.06
C LEU A 733 30.43 8.44 -46.53
N LEU A 734 29.13 8.32 -46.85
CA LEU A 734 28.67 8.19 -48.24
C LEU A 734 28.98 9.44 -49.08
N LEU A 735 28.76 10.65 -48.54
CA LEU A 735 29.13 11.90 -49.20
C LEU A 735 30.65 11.95 -49.47
N THR A 736 31.45 11.51 -48.50
CA THR A 736 32.91 11.45 -48.61
C THR A 736 33.34 10.51 -49.75
N LEU A 737 32.74 9.31 -49.84
CA LEU A 737 33.03 8.37 -50.92
C LEU A 737 32.64 8.91 -52.30
N ALA A 738 31.47 9.56 -52.41
CA ALA A 738 31.01 10.18 -53.65
C ALA A 738 31.98 11.28 -54.14
N LEU A 739 32.44 12.13 -53.24
CA LEU A 739 33.41 13.18 -53.57
C LEU A 739 34.78 12.62 -53.98
N LEU A 740 35.27 11.59 -53.29
CA LEU A 740 36.52 10.90 -53.64
C LEU A 740 36.45 10.21 -55.01
N ALA A 741 35.24 9.82 -55.42
CA ALA A 741 34.96 9.28 -56.73
C ALA A 741 34.85 10.34 -57.84
N GLY A 742 34.82 11.63 -57.49
CA GLY A 742 34.63 12.73 -58.43
C GLY A 742 33.17 12.98 -58.83
N GLU A 743 32.20 12.45 -58.08
CA GLU A 743 30.78 12.75 -58.27
C GLU A 743 30.44 14.16 -57.79
N ASP A 744 29.53 14.84 -58.49
CA ASP A 744 29.06 16.17 -58.09
C ASP A 744 27.96 16.05 -57.04
N VAL A 745 28.18 16.65 -55.86
CA VAL A 745 27.32 16.54 -54.68
C VAL A 745 26.83 17.93 -54.27
N PRO A 746 25.50 18.15 -54.12
CA PRO A 746 24.94 19.45 -53.73
C PRO A 746 25.47 19.96 -52.40
N THR A 747 25.72 21.27 -52.30
CA THR A 747 26.26 21.90 -51.08
C THR A 747 25.28 21.84 -49.91
N SER A 748 23.97 21.84 -50.17
CA SER A 748 22.91 21.73 -49.15
C SER A 748 22.96 20.40 -48.38
N TRP A 749 23.51 19.34 -48.97
CA TRP A 749 23.58 18.02 -48.35
C TRP A 749 24.53 17.96 -47.16
N PHE A 750 25.55 18.83 -47.12
CA PHE A 750 26.48 18.87 -46.00
C PHE A 750 25.87 19.49 -44.72
N GLY A 751 24.77 20.23 -44.84
CA GLY A 751 24.05 20.78 -43.68
C GLY A 751 23.38 19.70 -42.83
N LEU A 752 23.14 18.51 -43.39
CA LEU A 752 22.45 17.39 -42.72
C LEU A 752 23.39 16.52 -41.84
N VAL A 753 24.69 16.85 -41.78
CA VAL A 753 25.71 16.04 -41.08
C VAL A 753 26.10 16.66 -39.72
N ALA A 754 25.20 17.42 -39.08
CA ALA A 754 25.55 18.33 -37.98
C ALA A 754 26.34 17.69 -36.80
N GLU A 755 26.15 16.39 -36.52
CA GLU A 755 26.88 15.63 -35.50
C GLU A 755 27.24 14.22 -36.02
N ALA A 756 28.46 14.01 -36.51
CA ALA A 756 28.97 12.69 -36.93
C ALA A 756 30.19 12.27 -36.11
N ASP A 757 30.21 11.02 -35.64
CA ASP A 757 31.34 10.47 -34.86
C ASP A 757 31.91 9.25 -35.60
N VAL A 758 33.06 9.42 -36.26
CA VAL A 758 33.68 8.37 -37.06
C VAL A 758 34.76 7.65 -36.29
N SER A 759 34.64 6.33 -36.24
CA SER A 759 35.59 5.49 -35.51
C SER A 759 36.93 5.33 -36.26
N ALA A 760 37.97 4.93 -35.53
CA ALA A 760 39.25 4.54 -36.14
C ALA A 760 39.11 3.38 -37.15
N SER A 761 38.09 2.53 -36.99
CA SER A 761 37.79 1.43 -37.92
C SER A 761 37.25 1.97 -39.25
N ASP A 762 36.33 2.92 -39.21
CA ASP A 762 35.74 3.55 -40.40
C ASP A 762 36.80 4.28 -41.22
N LEU A 763 37.71 5.00 -40.54
CA LEU A 763 38.86 5.65 -41.19
C LEU A 763 39.79 4.62 -41.85
N SER A 764 40.05 3.49 -41.20
CA SER A 764 40.87 2.43 -41.81
C SER A 764 40.19 1.83 -43.04
N ASP A 765 38.87 1.64 -42.99
CA ASP A 765 38.08 1.12 -44.09
C ASP A 765 38.02 2.10 -45.27
N LEU A 766 37.92 3.40 -45.00
CA LEU A 766 38.00 4.47 -45.99
C LEU A 766 39.36 4.49 -46.70
N VAL A 767 40.46 4.34 -45.96
CA VAL A 767 41.82 4.25 -46.54
C VAL A 767 41.94 3.02 -47.44
N ARG A 768 41.42 1.87 -47.01
CA ARG A 768 41.42 0.65 -47.84
C ARG A 768 40.58 0.82 -49.10
N TRP A 769 39.45 1.52 -49.01
CA TRP A 769 38.62 1.87 -50.15
C TRP A 769 39.42 2.73 -51.16
N CYS A 770 40.08 3.80 -50.70
CA CYS A 770 40.91 4.66 -51.55
C CYS A 770 42.02 3.88 -52.27
N ARG A 771 42.72 2.99 -51.55
CA ARG A 771 43.76 2.11 -52.13
C ARG A 771 43.18 1.21 -53.24
N ARG A 772 41.99 0.66 -53.01
CA ARG A 772 41.31 -0.23 -53.97
C ARG A 772 40.84 0.50 -55.23
N HIS A 773 40.37 1.73 -55.09
CA HIS A 773 39.82 2.53 -56.19
C HIS A 773 40.86 3.44 -56.88
N GLY A 774 42.13 3.37 -56.48
CA GLY A 774 43.22 4.10 -57.15
C GLY A 774 43.22 5.61 -56.89
N THR A 775 42.54 6.06 -55.84
CA THR A 775 42.47 7.48 -55.45
C THR A 775 43.77 7.89 -54.75
N GLU A 776 44.41 8.99 -55.15
CA GLU A 776 45.69 9.43 -54.57
C GLU A 776 45.53 9.92 -53.12
N ILE A 777 45.73 9.02 -52.15
CA ILE A 777 45.68 9.21 -50.69
C ILE A 777 46.51 10.40 -50.14
N PRO A 778 47.69 10.78 -50.71
CA PRO A 778 48.50 11.87 -50.17
C PRO A 778 47.81 13.24 -50.17
N ALA A 779 46.89 13.52 -51.09
CA ALA A 779 46.19 14.81 -51.17
C ALA A 779 45.17 14.97 -50.02
N VAL A 780 44.44 13.89 -49.69
CA VAL A 780 43.43 13.82 -48.62
C VAL A 780 44.08 13.94 -47.24
N ALA A 781 45.21 13.23 -47.02
CA ALA A 781 45.96 13.27 -45.78
C ALA A 781 46.69 14.61 -45.54
N THR A 782 47.23 15.24 -46.59
CA THR A 782 47.89 16.55 -46.50
C THR A 782 46.92 17.68 -46.17
N TRP A 783 45.64 17.52 -46.55
CA TRP A 783 44.59 18.53 -46.37
C TRP A 783 43.90 18.42 -45.00
N LEU A 784 43.60 17.21 -44.51
CA LEU A 784 43.14 16.93 -43.13
C LEU A 784 44.08 17.50 -42.05
N LEU A 785 45.38 17.60 -42.36
CA LEU A 785 46.42 18.13 -41.48
C LEU A 785 46.60 19.67 -41.59
N ARG A 786 45.86 20.35 -42.49
CA ARG A 786 46.08 21.78 -42.83
C ARG A 786 44.88 22.72 -42.64
N THR A 787 43.84 22.34 -41.90
CA THR A 787 42.72 23.24 -41.60
C THR A 787 43.11 24.34 -40.59
N GLU A 788 43.70 25.43 -41.09
CA GLU A 788 43.49 26.76 -40.49
C GLU A 788 42.19 27.37 -41.06
N PRO A 789 41.39 28.07 -40.25
CA PRO A 789 40.08 28.60 -40.65
C PRO A 789 40.09 29.57 -41.86
N ASP A 790 41.24 30.15 -42.20
CA ASP A 790 41.37 31.23 -43.18
C ASP A 790 41.97 30.80 -44.53
N SER A 791 42.03 29.49 -44.81
CA SER A 791 42.52 28.99 -46.10
C SER A 791 41.55 29.32 -47.25
N PRO A 792 42.03 29.77 -48.43
CA PRO A 792 41.18 29.98 -49.63
C PRO A 792 40.42 28.72 -50.06
N ALA A 793 40.88 27.54 -49.64
CA ALA A 793 40.21 26.26 -49.85
C ALA A 793 39.00 26.03 -48.91
N ALA A 794 38.67 26.97 -48.01
CA ALA A 794 37.49 26.94 -47.15
C ALA A 794 36.31 27.77 -47.70
N ALA A 795 36.46 28.40 -48.86
CA ALA A 795 35.38 29.15 -49.52
C ALA A 795 34.24 28.21 -49.95
N GLU A 796 32.99 28.67 -49.76
CA GLU A 796 31.78 27.83 -49.80
C GLU A 796 31.54 27.05 -51.10
N ASP A 797 32.10 27.51 -52.22
CA ASP A 797 31.77 27.03 -53.57
C ASP A 797 32.82 26.09 -54.19
N ASP A 798 33.98 25.87 -53.57
CA ASP A 798 35.03 24.98 -54.12
C ASP A 798 34.81 23.52 -53.71
N VAL A 799 34.89 22.58 -54.68
CA VAL A 799 34.70 21.13 -54.47
C VAL A 799 35.65 20.60 -53.38
N LEU A 800 36.86 21.17 -53.31
CA LEU A 800 37.88 20.81 -52.32
C LEU A 800 37.57 21.32 -50.90
N GLY A 801 36.90 22.47 -50.76
CA GLY A 801 36.42 22.96 -49.45
C GLY A 801 35.17 22.23 -48.95
N ARG A 802 34.35 21.74 -49.89
CA ARG A 802 33.19 20.87 -49.62
C ARG A 802 33.61 19.49 -49.12
N PHE A 803 34.56 18.85 -49.79
CA PHE A 803 35.22 17.61 -49.34
C PHE A 803 35.84 17.75 -47.94
N GLY A 804 36.38 18.94 -47.71
CA GLY A 804 37.01 19.28 -46.47
C GLY A 804 36.13 19.32 -45.23
N ARG A 805 34.95 19.95 -45.34
CA ARG A 805 33.96 20.01 -44.27
C ARG A 805 33.38 18.63 -43.96
N ALA A 806 33.12 17.80 -44.99
CA ALA A 806 32.67 16.43 -44.81
C ALA A 806 33.66 15.60 -43.95
N MET A 807 34.96 15.75 -44.21
CA MET A 807 36.02 15.06 -43.46
C MET A 807 36.29 15.68 -42.08
N GLN A 808 36.01 16.97 -41.88
CA GLN A 808 36.21 17.67 -40.61
C GLN A 808 35.08 17.36 -39.61
N VAL A 809 33.84 17.24 -40.10
CA VAL A 809 32.65 16.80 -39.35
C VAL A 809 32.77 15.33 -38.93
N VAL A 810 33.35 14.49 -39.78
CA VAL A 810 33.67 13.08 -39.51
C VAL A 810 34.72 12.91 -38.39
N GLY A 811 35.54 13.90 -38.06
CA GLY A 811 36.73 13.75 -37.20
C GLY A 811 36.63 14.19 -35.74
N GLU A 812 35.47 14.59 -35.21
CA GLU A 812 35.37 15.32 -33.92
C GLU A 812 35.23 14.44 -32.65
N ASP A 813 36.16 13.52 -32.36
CA ASP A 813 36.43 13.13 -30.95
C ASP A 813 37.50 14.05 -30.33
N ARG A 814 37.05 15.14 -29.72
CA ARG A 814 37.90 16.18 -29.11
C ARG A 814 38.58 15.69 -27.84
N ARG A 815 39.64 14.88 -28.00
CA ARG A 815 40.93 14.90 -27.25
C ARG A 815 41.81 13.67 -27.54
N HIS A 816 41.28 12.60 -28.16
CA HIS A 816 42.04 11.39 -28.46
C HIS A 816 42.54 11.29 -29.92
N THR A 817 41.79 11.75 -30.93
CA THR A 817 42.14 11.60 -32.36
C THR A 817 43.39 12.38 -32.80
N ARG A 818 43.66 13.58 -32.24
CA ARG A 818 44.83 14.39 -32.66
C ARG A 818 46.19 13.75 -32.36
N ARG A 819 46.28 12.78 -31.45
CA ARG A 819 47.55 12.09 -31.12
C ARG A 819 47.70 10.73 -31.80
N THR A 820 46.61 10.02 -32.08
CA THR A 820 46.64 8.67 -32.68
C THR A 820 46.51 8.66 -34.20
N LEU A 821 45.77 9.60 -34.83
CA LEU A 821 45.67 9.67 -36.30
C LEU A 821 47.03 9.83 -36.98
N PRO A 822 47.90 10.78 -36.57
CA PRO A 822 49.17 10.97 -37.26
C PRO A 822 50.07 9.74 -37.12
N THR A 823 50.06 9.09 -35.96
CA THR A 823 50.93 7.96 -35.68
C THR A 823 50.47 6.68 -36.38
N ALA A 824 49.16 6.39 -36.40
CA ALA A 824 48.63 5.23 -37.11
C ALA A 824 48.76 5.38 -38.64
N LEU A 825 48.50 6.57 -39.20
CA LEU A 825 48.64 6.82 -40.63
C LEU A 825 50.12 6.79 -41.07
N VAL A 826 51.04 7.37 -40.29
CA VAL A 826 52.48 7.37 -40.62
C VAL A 826 53.09 5.97 -40.51
N VAL A 827 52.64 5.15 -39.56
CA VAL A 827 53.07 3.75 -39.41
C VAL A 827 52.53 2.86 -40.53
N GLU A 828 51.28 3.05 -40.98
CA GLU A 828 50.69 2.31 -42.11
C GLU A 828 51.19 2.78 -43.49
N LEU A 829 51.59 4.05 -43.64
CA LEU A 829 51.97 4.64 -44.93
C LEU A 829 53.47 4.64 -45.23
N GLY A 830 54.33 4.13 -44.33
CA GLY A 830 55.75 3.85 -44.61
C GLY A 830 56.50 4.98 -45.36
N TRP A 831 56.44 6.21 -44.85
CA TRP A 831 56.89 7.39 -45.59
C TRP A 831 58.44 7.51 -45.61
N GLN A 832 59.07 7.46 -46.79
CA GLN A 832 60.53 7.63 -47.02
C GLN A 832 60.88 8.76 -48.03
N GLY A 833 60.17 9.89 -48.02
CA GLY A 833 60.39 10.99 -48.98
C GLY A 833 61.11 12.22 -48.40
N GLU A 834 62.09 12.77 -49.12
CA GLU A 834 62.90 13.95 -48.76
C GLU A 834 62.08 15.26 -48.63
N VAL A 835 62.37 16.04 -47.59
CA VAL A 835 61.73 17.35 -47.29
C VAL A 835 62.48 18.49 -48.02
N PRO A 836 61.80 19.41 -48.74
CA PRO A 836 62.48 20.53 -49.40
C PRO A 836 62.95 21.59 -48.40
N GLN A 837 64.24 21.93 -48.45
CA GLN A 837 64.83 22.99 -47.63
C GLN A 837 64.32 24.39 -48.02
N ARG A 838 63.69 25.10 -47.08
CA ARG A 838 63.70 26.57 -47.05
C ARG A 838 64.60 27.05 -45.92
N LYS A 839 65.51 27.95 -46.28
CA LYS A 839 66.62 28.42 -45.44
C LYS A 839 66.15 28.94 -44.09
N GLY A 840 66.70 28.35 -43.04
CA GLY A 840 66.95 29.06 -41.78
C GLY A 840 66.19 28.59 -40.55
N GLU A 841 65.69 27.35 -40.45
CA GLU A 841 65.25 26.78 -39.18
C GLU A 841 65.15 25.23 -39.27
N ASP A 842 66.04 24.52 -38.57
CA ASP A 842 66.25 23.07 -38.67
C ASP A 842 65.27 22.30 -37.76
N PHE A 843 63.98 22.34 -38.09
CA PHE A 843 62.92 21.75 -37.26
C PHE A 843 62.67 20.25 -37.53
N GLY A 844 62.96 19.80 -38.76
CA GLY A 844 62.64 18.44 -39.21
C GLY A 844 63.65 17.38 -38.74
N THR A 845 64.93 17.73 -38.67
CA THR A 845 66.01 16.77 -38.41
C THR A 845 66.00 16.28 -36.95
N ASP A 846 65.66 17.17 -36.01
CA ASP A 846 65.57 16.83 -34.57
C ASP A 846 64.33 15.99 -34.23
N LEU A 847 63.20 16.20 -34.94
CA LEU A 847 61.95 15.44 -34.75
C LEU A 847 62.04 14.01 -35.28
N ILE A 848 62.73 13.81 -36.41
CA ILE A 848 63.00 12.48 -37.00
C ILE A 848 64.01 11.70 -36.14
N ALA A 849 65.04 12.37 -35.61
CA ALA A 849 65.98 11.75 -34.69
C ALA A 849 65.36 11.41 -33.33
N MET A 850 64.34 12.18 -32.89
CA MET A 850 63.56 11.92 -31.69
C MET A 850 62.55 10.79 -31.89
N SER A 851 61.87 10.71 -33.05
CA SER A 851 60.88 9.67 -33.35
C SER A 851 61.51 8.28 -33.52
N GLY A 852 62.67 8.21 -34.17
CA GLY A 852 63.41 6.94 -34.33
C GLY A 852 63.88 6.36 -32.99
N ARG A 853 64.39 7.21 -32.08
CA ARG A 853 64.85 6.76 -30.76
C ARG A 853 63.71 6.53 -29.75
N LEU A 854 62.59 7.28 -29.83
CA LEU A 854 61.41 6.99 -29.01
C LEU A 854 60.78 5.64 -29.37
N ALA A 855 60.74 5.30 -30.67
CA ALA A 855 60.23 4.02 -31.14
C ALA A 855 61.07 2.85 -30.61
N ASP A 856 62.40 2.97 -30.62
CA ASP A 856 63.31 1.92 -30.13
C ASP A 856 63.26 1.74 -28.59
N GLU A 857 63.00 2.79 -27.81
CA GLU A 857 63.03 2.74 -26.33
C GLU A 857 61.67 2.38 -25.70
N VAL A 858 60.55 2.75 -26.34
CA VAL A 858 59.18 2.36 -25.92
C VAL A 858 58.97 0.85 -26.04
N ASP A 859 59.78 0.16 -26.85
CA ASP A 859 59.69 -1.29 -27.02
C ASP A 859 60.70 -2.12 -26.21
N THR A 860 61.49 -1.49 -25.32
CA THR A 860 62.33 -2.24 -24.37
C THR A 860 61.54 -2.68 -23.13
N PRO A 861 61.78 -3.90 -22.59
CA PRO A 861 61.01 -4.44 -21.46
C PRO A 861 61.02 -3.56 -20.19
N ARG A 862 62.02 -2.69 -20.02
CA ARG A 862 62.15 -1.77 -18.87
C ARG A 862 61.19 -0.57 -18.92
N SER A 863 60.69 -0.15 -20.08
CA SER A 863 59.76 0.98 -20.20
C SER A 863 58.30 0.58 -19.91
N ARG A 864 57.93 -0.68 -20.22
CA ARG A 864 56.59 -1.23 -19.92
C ARG A 864 56.32 -1.39 -18.42
N ALA A 865 57.35 -1.54 -17.58
CA ALA A 865 57.19 -1.75 -16.13
C ALA A 865 57.23 -0.45 -15.29
N GLY A 866 57.66 0.68 -15.84
CA GLY A 866 57.88 1.93 -15.08
C GLY A 866 56.93 3.10 -15.39
N GLY A 867 56.10 2.99 -16.43
CA GLY A 867 55.17 4.04 -16.85
C GLY A 867 55.82 5.42 -17.09
N GLN A 868 55.00 6.48 -17.06
CA GLN A 868 55.36 7.89 -17.35
C GLN A 868 56.69 8.39 -16.71
N ARG A 869 57.08 7.86 -15.55
CA ARG A 869 58.29 8.29 -14.82
C ARG A 869 59.61 7.89 -15.50
N GLY A 870 59.62 6.81 -16.30
CA GLY A 870 60.81 6.38 -17.03
C GLY A 870 61.18 7.33 -18.17
N VAL A 871 60.16 7.75 -18.92
CA VAL A 871 60.27 8.69 -20.04
C VAL A 871 60.67 10.09 -19.55
N GLU A 872 60.11 10.53 -18.41
CA GLU A 872 60.44 11.81 -17.80
C GLU A 872 61.91 11.88 -17.32
N LYS A 873 62.43 10.78 -16.74
CA LYS A 873 63.83 10.70 -16.27
C LYS A 873 64.83 10.71 -17.43
N PHE A 874 64.48 10.09 -18.55
CA PHE A 874 65.26 10.13 -19.80
C PHE A 874 65.32 11.53 -20.40
N LEU A 875 64.16 12.21 -20.54
CA LEU A 875 64.10 13.56 -21.11
C LEU A 875 64.85 14.58 -20.25
N LYS A 876 64.74 14.49 -18.91
CA LYS A 876 65.54 15.33 -17.99
C LYS A 876 67.05 15.06 -18.12
N GLY A 877 67.45 13.80 -18.31
CA GLY A 877 68.83 13.41 -18.58
C GLY A 877 69.36 13.94 -19.91
N TRP A 878 68.54 13.88 -20.96
CA TRP A 878 68.88 14.34 -22.30
C TRP A 878 69.02 15.87 -22.37
N VAL A 879 68.10 16.62 -21.75
CA VAL A 879 68.18 18.09 -21.65
C VAL A 879 69.44 18.52 -20.90
N ARG A 880 69.78 17.81 -19.81
CA ARG A 880 70.99 18.09 -19.01
C ARG A 880 72.29 17.79 -19.77
N LYS A 881 72.28 16.79 -20.66
CA LYS A 881 73.46 16.36 -21.43
C LYS A 881 73.69 17.20 -22.70
N ASN A 882 72.63 17.66 -23.36
CA ASN A 882 72.72 18.30 -24.68
C ASN A 882 72.48 19.82 -24.66
N ARG A 883 72.10 20.41 -23.52
CA ARG A 883 71.84 21.86 -23.33
C ARG A 883 71.17 22.54 -24.54
N PRO A 884 69.95 22.10 -24.93
CA PRO A 884 69.23 22.72 -26.03
C PRO A 884 68.86 24.18 -25.72
N LYS A 885 68.65 25.00 -26.76
CA LYS A 885 68.32 26.43 -26.62
C LYS A 885 67.08 26.63 -25.74
N VAL A 886 67.11 27.71 -24.94
CA VAL A 886 66.25 28.00 -23.77
C VAL A 886 64.74 27.79 -24.02
N GLY A 887 64.22 28.00 -25.25
CA GLY A 887 62.80 27.80 -25.55
C GLY A 887 62.30 26.35 -25.66
N ILE A 888 63.17 25.37 -25.97
CA ILE A 888 62.77 23.95 -26.08
C ILE A 888 62.74 23.29 -24.70
N ALA A 889 63.71 23.61 -23.84
CA ALA A 889 63.72 23.14 -22.45
C ALA A 889 62.51 23.66 -21.67
N ASP A 890 62.11 24.92 -21.86
CA ASP A 890 60.95 25.51 -21.20
C ASP A 890 59.61 24.91 -21.70
N ARG A 891 59.49 24.54 -22.98
CA ARG A 891 58.27 23.89 -23.49
C ARG A 891 58.14 22.43 -23.03
N ILE A 892 59.25 21.68 -22.98
CA ILE A 892 59.24 20.29 -22.48
C ILE A 892 58.86 20.26 -21.00
N THR A 893 59.34 21.22 -20.21
CA THR A 893 59.02 21.32 -18.77
C THR A 893 57.59 21.85 -18.53
N ASN A 894 57.07 22.76 -19.36
CA ASN A 894 55.72 23.32 -19.23
C ASN A 894 54.58 22.38 -19.68
N VAL A 895 54.80 21.50 -20.65
CA VAL A 895 53.77 20.55 -21.14
C VAL A 895 53.43 19.48 -20.09
N TRP A 896 54.35 19.19 -19.16
CA TRP A 896 54.15 18.20 -18.09
C TRP A 896 54.04 18.80 -16.68
N GLY A 897 54.31 20.09 -16.51
CA GLY A 897 54.19 20.81 -15.23
C GLY A 897 52.79 21.36 -14.89
N ARG A 898 51.81 21.31 -15.81
CA ARG A 898 50.43 21.77 -15.55
C ARG A 898 49.45 20.64 -15.21
N GLY A 899 49.95 19.61 -14.54
CA GLY A 899 49.15 18.48 -14.07
C GLY A 899 48.71 18.55 -12.60
N THR A 900 49.12 19.54 -11.81
CA THR A 900 48.99 19.44 -10.33
C THR A 900 48.36 20.62 -9.57
N GLU A 901 47.85 21.68 -10.19
CA GLU A 901 47.10 22.70 -9.46
C GLU A 901 45.92 23.26 -10.26
N ARG A 902 44.80 22.52 -10.24
CA ARG A 902 43.41 23.04 -10.19
C ARG A 902 42.43 21.87 -10.08
N SER A 903 42.53 21.18 -8.94
CA SER A 903 41.42 20.46 -8.32
C SER A 903 41.42 20.82 -6.83
N ARG A 904 40.78 21.94 -6.52
CA ARG A 904 39.98 22.15 -5.32
C ARG A 904 38.62 22.62 -5.79
#